data_AF-A7HHA8-F1
#
_entry.id   AF-A7HHA8-F1
#
_cell.length_a   1.000
_cell.length_b   1.000
_cell.length_c   1.000
_cell.angle_alpha   90.00
_cell.angle_beta   90.00
_cell.angle_gamma   90.00
#
_symmetry.space_group_name_H-M   'P 1'
#
loop_
_entity.id
_entity.type
_entity.pdbx_description
1 polymer ?
#
loop_
_entity_poly.entity_id
_entity_poly.type
_entity_poly.pdbx_seq_one_letter_code
_entity_poly.pdbx_strand_id
1 'polypeptide(L)'
;MSGPLPRVLLAPAGTHAVHAVAHPVRESSVIATVRVAAATLAVLLSAPSAAEPPTRRELEAALRSIVEGSALSGARAGVVVADVASGEVLYARDADVLLNPASNVKLVTSAAALARLGPGYRFSTELLVDPASARAASVRTLYVRGRGDPTLVTERLWAVSGELVHQGIRRIGEVVLDDGFFDGERIGPGYDQEEGDRSYLAPTGALSLNWNTVAVYVAPGDRRGQKGRVELEPQSAYFEVVNRTRTVGPRGRRHVTVESSLVNGKQRIVVSGPVPAGSRVQAVWRKIDDPPRYLGHTLAKLLELRGVKVTGAIRVGTVPPGAKLVHVAESETLAEIVRRLNKSSNNFVAEQLLKTLGAEAKGAPGSWSKGVEAAGEFLASIGVSRGAYVMKNGSGLNDANRFSARQLVTLLRAMWSRFPLQAEYVTSLPVAGRDGTTRWRMDGTAADGHLRAKTGTLDNVTSLSGYVETAGKRTLAFAILVNDYPGRHAGVVRAVDALGSAIAASGGTREGLDAAVALANAPAATAIPAAAPAELAVAVGTYYGLGRAGDPRNVSFLRTALRAETDPALRLAVAESVYLSDPDGETARRAFLDAVTADPRALGRLWAAVGQDEPAPVISSLGDLAAEGEGDALARLVELAPGSGGDERLGAALAETIAAVAASAPEELVGALGAAPPPLQDAAIAVLARGLARAEEGEKPLREALKALGDKPGDAGAFARALAPRLEAALRAGDAARAAPALLPASTTAPAQSPARR
;
A
#
# COMPACT_ATOMS: atom_id res chain seq x y z
N MET A 1 -30.93 -4.51 -50.12
CA MET A 1 -30.19 -5.78 -50.13
C MET A 1 -29.89 -6.15 -48.68
N SER A 2 -30.78 -6.64 -47.82
CA SER A 2 -31.95 -7.54 -47.92
C SER A 2 -31.58 -9.00 -48.23
N GLY A 3 -31.30 -9.79 -47.18
CA GLY A 3 -31.22 -11.26 -47.19
C GLY A 3 -30.85 -11.81 -45.79
N PRO A 4 -31.41 -12.94 -45.31
CA PRO A 4 -32.03 -13.02 -43.98
C PRO A 4 -31.46 -14.07 -43.01
N LEU A 5 -31.84 -13.92 -41.72
CA LEU A 5 -31.74 -14.90 -40.64
C LEU A 5 -32.77 -16.04 -40.80
N PRO A 6 -32.49 -17.28 -40.33
CA PRO A 6 -33.52 -18.29 -40.13
C PRO A 6 -34.00 -18.35 -38.66
N ARG A 7 -35.32 -18.28 -38.50
CA ARG A 7 -36.10 -18.77 -37.35
C ARG A 7 -36.36 -20.26 -37.54
N VAL A 8 -36.36 -21.05 -36.47
CA VAL A 8 -37.06 -22.35 -36.43
C VAL A 8 -37.88 -22.44 -35.12
N LEU A 9 -39.14 -22.86 -35.31
CA LEU A 9 -40.22 -23.02 -34.32
C LEU A 9 -40.14 -24.33 -33.52
N LEU A 10 -40.90 -24.36 -32.43
CA LEU A 10 -41.10 -25.44 -31.46
C LEU A 10 -42.18 -26.48 -31.84
N ALA A 11 -41.91 -27.75 -31.45
CA ALA A 11 -42.78 -28.82 -30.90
C ALA A 11 -43.73 -29.64 -31.82
N PRO A 12 -44.30 -30.82 -31.42
CA PRO A 12 -44.15 -31.61 -30.16
C PRO A 12 -44.08 -33.18 -30.30
N ALA A 13 -43.96 -33.84 -29.12
CA ALA A 13 -44.50 -35.15 -28.67
C ALA A 13 -43.85 -36.51 -29.06
N GLY A 14 -43.65 -37.35 -28.03
CA GLY A 14 -43.31 -38.78 -28.12
C GLY A 14 -43.02 -39.42 -26.75
N THR A 15 -44.07 -39.90 -26.08
CA THR A 15 -44.08 -40.67 -24.83
C THR A 15 -43.84 -42.15 -25.08
N HIS A 16 -43.02 -42.83 -24.27
CA HIS A 16 -43.18 -44.28 -24.01
C HIS A 16 -42.84 -44.64 -22.57
N ALA A 17 -43.85 -45.19 -21.89
CA ALA A 17 -43.81 -45.81 -20.57
C ALA A 17 -43.31 -47.26 -20.68
N VAL A 18 -42.69 -47.77 -19.61
CA VAL A 18 -42.49 -49.22 -19.42
C VAL A 18 -43.07 -49.63 -18.07
N HIS A 19 -43.90 -50.66 -18.14
CA HIS A 19 -44.78 -51.19 -17.12
C HIS A 19 -44.05 -51.94 -15.99
N ALA A 20 -44.58 -51.78 -14.79
CA ALA A 20 -44.41 -52.70 -13.67
C ALA A 20 -45.23 -53.98 -13.88
N VAL A 21 -44.67 -55.13 -13.47
CA VAL A 21 -45.41 -56.39 -13.30
C VAL A 21 -45.14 -56.90 -11.89
N ALA A 22 -46.21 -57.11 -11.14
CA ALA A 22 -46.25 -57.73 -9.82
C ALA A 22 -47.24 -58.89 -9.87
N HIS A 23 -46.98 -60.00 -9.15
CA HIS A 23 -47.94 -61.02 -8.65
C HIS A 23 -47.15 -62.07 -7.80
N PRO A 24 -47.75 -62.91 -6.92
CA PRO A 24 -48.05 -62.55 -5.52
C PRO A 24 -47.60 -63.58 -4.45
N VAL A 25 -47.79 -63.15 -3.20
CA VAL A 25 -47.69 -63.73 -1.83
C VAL A 25 -47.89 -65.25 -1.61
N ARG A 26 -47.11 -65.85 -0.68
CA ARG A 26 -47.63 -66.71 0.43
C ARG A 26 -46.67 -66.84 1.63
N GLU A 27 -47.29 -67.12 2.76
CA GLU A 27 -46.86 -66.93 4.16
C GLU A 27 -45.91 -68.02 4.71
N SER A 28 -45.14 -67.63 5.74
CA SER A 28 -45.07 -68.28 7.07
C SER A 28 -43.65 -68.46 7.66
N SER A 29 -43.53 -67.90 8.86
CA SER A 29 -42.51 -67.90 9.91
C SER A 29 -41.79 -69.22 10.23
N VAL A 30 -40.51 -69.17 10.65
CA VAL A 30 -39.97 -69.70 11.94
C VAL A 30 -38.56 -69.10 12.26
N ILE A 31 -38.51 -68.29 13.33
CA ILE A 31 -37.60 -68.23 14.51
C ILE A 31 -36.07 -68.46 14.38
N ALA A 32 -35.34 -67.49 14.99
CA ALA A 32 -34.06 -67.59 15.74
C ALA A 32 -32.73 -67.54 14.97
N THR A 33 -32.09 -66.36 14.96
CA THR A 33 -30.79 -66.16 15.66
C THR A 33 -30.59 -64.67 15.97
N VAL A 34 -30.72 -64.32 17.24
CA VAL A 34 -30.42 -62.98 17.80
C VAL A 34 -28.97 -63.00 18.32
N ARG A 35 -28.26 -61.86 18.20
CA ARG A 35 -27.18 -61.37 19.11
C ARG A 35 -25.71 -61.28 18.65
N VAL A 36 -25.37 -61.12 17.36
CA VAL A 36 -23.98 -60.66 17.03
C VAL A 36 -23.87 -59.50 16.02
N ALA A 37 -24.92 -59.19 15.25
CA ALA A 37 -24.82 -58.14 14.21
C ALA A 37 -25.22 -56.71 14.66
N ALA A 38 -25.34 -56.44 15.97
CA ALA A 38 -25.72 -55.12 16.49
C ALA A 38 -24.53 -54.31 17.06
N ALA A 39 -23.35 -54.92 17.23
CA ALA A 39 -22.17 -54.24 17.76
C ALA A 39 -21.25 -53.65 16.68
N THR A 40 -21.37 -54.09 15.42
CA THR A 40 -20.49 -53.65 14.32
C THR A 40 -21.14 -52.63 13.38
N LEU A 41 -22.46 -52.38 13.51
CA LEU A 41 -23.16 -51.32 12.75
C LEU A 41 -23.35 -50.02 13.57
N ALA A 42 -23.01 -50.02 14.86
CA ALA A 42 -23.01 -48.83 15.71
C ALA A 42 -21.70 -48.02 15.65
N VAL A 43 -20.65 -48.53 14.98
CA VAL A 43 -19.34 -47.86 14.83
C VAL A 43 -19.20 -47.14 13.47
N LEU A 44 -20.18 -47.24 12.57
CA LEU A 44 -20.17 -46.61 11.25
C LEU A 44 -21.20 -45.47 11.06
N LEU A 45 -21.83 -45.03 12.15
CA LEU A 45 -22.75 -43.86 12.17
C LEU A 45 -22.32 -42.81 13.20
N SER A 46 -21.05 -42.80 13.62
CA SER A 46 -20.44 -41.59 14.16
C SER A 46 -20.17 -40.63 13.01
N ALA A 47 -21.23 -39.98 12.50
CA ALA A 47 -21.05 -38.72 11.81
C ALA A 47 -20.17 -37.84 12.72
N PRO A 48 -19.14 -37.16 12.20
CA PRO A 48 -18.41 -36.20 13.01
C PRO A 48 -19.48 -35.25 13.58
N SER A 49 -19.60 -35.22 14.91
CA SER A 49 -20.46 -34.27 15.58
C SER A 49 -20.06 -32.91 15.02
N ALA A 50 -20.95 -32.27 14.25
CA ALA A 50 -20.72 -30.92 13.79
C ALA A 50 -20.40 -30.12 15.04
N ALA A 51 -19.17 -29.63 15.15
CA ALA A 51 -18.73 -28.88 16.32
C ALA A 51 -19.75 -27.76 16.55
N GLU A 52 -20.26 -27.63 17.78
CA GLU A 52 -21.22 -26.57 18.08
C GLU A 52 -20.62 -25.21 17.70
N PRO A 53 -21.42 -24.31 17.10
CA PRO A 53 -20.91 -23.02 16.68
C PRO A 53 -20.45 -22.23 17.91
N PRO A 54 -19.32 -21.49 17.81
CA PRO A 54 -18.78 -20.79 18.95
C PRO A 54 -19.80 -19.77 19.46
N THR A 55 -19.99 -19.81 20.77
CA THR A 55 -20.85 -18.90 21.51
C THR A 55 -20.31 -17.46 21.44
N ARG A 56 -21.19 -16.48 21.71
CA ARG A 56 -20.78 -15.07 21.85
C ARG A 56 -19.61 -14.91 22.84
N ARG A 57 -19.62 -15.66 23.94
CA ARG A 57 -18.55 -15.62 24.95
C ARG A 57 -17.21 -16.10 24.41
N GLU A 58 -17.21 -17.10 23.52
CA GLU A 58 -15.97 -17.60 22.90
C GLU A 58 -15.41 -16.60 21.88
N LEU A 59 -16.26 -15.93 21.11
CA LEU A 59 -15.82 -14.81 20.26
C LEU A 59 -15.22 -13.68 21.10
N GLU A 60 -15.92 -13.25 22.16
CA GLU A 60 -15.44 -12.20 23.07
C GLU A 60 -14.09 -12.59 23.72
N ALA A 61 -13.91 -13.85 24.09
CA ALA A 61 -12.67 -14.37 24.65
C ALA A 61 -11.53 -14.39 23.61
N ALA A 62 -11.79 -14.84 22.39
CA ALA A 62 -10.80 -14.84 21.31
C ALA A 62 -10.35 -13.42 20.94
N LEU A 63 -11.29 -12.49 20.75
CA LEU A 63 -10.98 -11.08 20.47
C LEU A 63 -10.18 -10.45 21.61
N ARG A 64 -10.58 -10.68 22.87
CA ARG A 64 -9.83 -10.21 24.03
C ARG A 64 -8.41 -10.77 24.07
N SER A 65 -8.25 -12.07 23.84
CA SER A 65 -6.95 -12.73 23.80
C SER A 65 -6.04 -12.12 22.74
N ILE A 66 -6.57 -11.80 21.56
CA ILE A 66 -5.79 -11.13 20.50
C ILE A 66 -5.39 -9.72 20.93
N VAL A 67 -6.30 -8.90 21.46
CA VAL A 67 -5.95 -7.52 21.84
C VAL A 67 -4.97 -7.48 23.02
N GLU A 68 -5.10 -8.36 24.00
CA GLU A 68 -4.29 -8.35 25.23
C GLU A 68 -3.00 -9.19 25.12
N GLY A 69 -2.99 -10.22 24.28
CA GLY A 69 -1.90 -11.21 24.21
C GLY A 69 -0.93 -11.04 23.04
N SER A 70 -1.19 -10.11 22.11
CA SER A 70 -0.38 -9.90 20.91
C SER A 70 0.43 -8.59 20.93
N ALA A 71 0.93 -8.20 19.76
CA ALA A 71 1.58 -6.89 19.53
C ALA A 71 0.68 -5.67 19.84
N LEU A 72 -0.61 -5.88 20.12
CA LEU A 72 -1.56 -4.82 20.51
C LEU A 72 -1.51 -4.45 22.00
N SER A 73 -0.87 -5.26 22.84
CA SER A 73 -0.87 -5.10 24.31
C SER A 73 -0.31 -3.75 24.80
N GLY A 74 0.64 -3.16 24.06
CA GLY A 74 1.21 -1.84 24.34
C GLY A 74 0.55 -0.68 23.60
N ALA A 75 -0.53 -0.92 22.86
CA ALA A 75 -1.18 0.05 22.00
C ALA A 75 -2.48 0.60 22.58
N ARG A 76 -2.91 1.78 22.14
CA ARG A 76 -4.30 2.22 22.32
C ARG A 76 -5.16 1.61 21.23
N ALA A 77 -6.12 0.76 21.60
CA ALA A 77 -6.92 0.00 20.65
C ALA A 77 -8.43 0.15 20.90
N GLY A 78 -9.11 0.90 20.03
CA GLY A 78 -10.57 0.99 19.99
C GLY A 78 -11.14 -0.07 19.04
N VAL A 79 -12.00 -0.95 19.56
CA VAL A 79 -12.62 -2.04 18.79
C VAL A 79 -14.12 -2.08 19.04
N VAL A 80 -14.91 -2.11 17.97
CA VAL A 80 -16.36 -2.36 18.04
C VAL A 80 -16.75 -3.36 16.97
N VAL A 81 -17.59 -4.34 17.34
CA VAL A 81 -18.21 -5.32 16.45
C VAL A 81 -19.71 -5.34 16.73
N ALA A 82 -20.53 -5.08 15.73
CA ALA A 82 -21.98 -5.04 15.86
C ALA A 82 -22.69 -5.73 14.69
N ASP A 83 -23.82 -6.36 14.98
CA ASP A 83 -24.71 -6.90 13.97
C ASP A 83 -25.36 -5.75 13.17
N VAL A 84 -25.30 -5.82 11.84
CA VAL A 84 -25.82 -4.73 11.00
C VAL A 84 -27.33 -4.65 11.01
N ALA A 85 -28.03 -5.77 11.22
CA ALA A 85 -29.50 -5.86 11.19
C ALA A 85 -30.11 -5.47 12.53
N SER A 86 -29.67 -6.09 13.63
CA SER A 86 -30.22 -5.83 14.97
C SER A 86 -29.58 -4.64 15.68
N GLY A 87 -28.33 -4.31 15.34
CA GLY A 87 -27.53 -3.33 16.08
C GLY A 87 -26.96 -3.87 17.39
N GLU A 88 -27.11 -5.15 17.68
CA GLU A 88 -26.53 -5.80 18.85
C GLU A 88 -25.00 -5.65 18.79
N VAL A 89 -24.42 -5.03 19.83
CA VAL A 89 -22.97 -4.95 19.99
C VAL A 89 -22.48 -6.28 20.57
N LEU A 90 -21.70 -7.01 19.76
CA LEU A 90 -21.14 -8.32 20.11
C LEU A 90 -19.81 -8.18 20.84
N TYR A 91 -19.03 -7.15 20.53
CA TYR A 91 -17.79 -6.83 21.23
C TYR A 91 -17.53 -5.34 21.21
N ALA A 92 -17.04 -4.80 22.32
CA ALA A 92 -16.63 -3.41 22.43
C ALA A 92 -15.45 -3.28 23.40
N ARG A 93 -14.42 -2.55 22.98
CA ARG A 93 -13.28 -2.13 23.79
C ARG A 93 -12.93 -0.71 23.40
N ASP A 94 -12.77 0.17 24.40
CA ASP A 94 -12.40 1.58 24.20
C ASP A 94 -13.22 2.26 23.09
N ALA A 95 -14.50 1.88 23.00
CA ALA A 95 -15.35 2.13 21.84
C ALA A 95 -15.57 3.61 21.53
N ASP A 96 -15.49 4.44 22.56
CA ASP A 96 -15.73 5.88 22.54
C ASP A 96 -14.43 6.71 22.62
N VAL A 97 -13.28 6.05 22.70
CA VAL A 97 -11.98 6.73 22.69
C VAL A 97 -11.71 7.30 21.31
N LEU A 98 -11.37 8.59 21.28
CA LEU A 98 -11.01 9.30 20.06
C LEU A 98 -9.56 8.98 19.66
N LEU A 99 -9.42 8.28 18.55
CA LEU A 99 -8.12 7.84 18.01
C LEU A 99 -7.94 8.41 16.60
N ASN A 100 -6.69 8.49 16.14
CA ASN A 100 -6.41 8.78 14.74
C ASN A 100 -6.87 7.59 13.88
N PRO A 101 -7.84 7.77 12.97
CA PRO A 101 -8.38 6.69 12.16
C PRO A 101 -7.54 6.41 10.90
N ALA A 102 -6.50 7.20 10.61
CA ALA A 102 -5.79 7.22 9.35
C ALA A 102 -6.78 7.24 8.16
N SER A 103 -6.53 6.47 7.10
CA SER A 103 -7.39 6.42 5.91
C SER A 103 -8.83 5.95 6.13
N ASN A 104 -9.25 5.53 7.34
CA ASN A 104 -10.66 5.27 7.62
C ASN A 104 -11.52 6.54 7.65
N VAL A 105 -10.94 7.76 7.69
CA VAL A 105 -11.70 9.01 7.41
C VAL A 105 -12.37 8.96 6.02
N LYS A 106 -11.75 8.27 5.04
CA LYS A 106 -12.32 8.12 3.69
C LYS A 106 -13.68 7.42 3.69
N LEU A 107 -14.01 6.63 4.71
CA LEU A 107 -15.35 6.08 4.90
C LEU A 107 -16.38 7.21 5.10
N VAL A 108 -16.04 8.21 5.92
CA VAL A 108 -16.86 9.41 6.15
C VAL A 108 -16.97 10.22 4.86
N THR A 109 -15.85 10.54 4.22
CA THR A 109 -15.80 11.33 2.99
C THR A 109 -16.62 10.68 1.88
N SER A 110 -16.46 9.37 1.67
CA SER A 110 -17.20 8.59 0.68
C SER A 110 -18.69 8.55 0.97
N ALA A 111 -19.08 8.28 2.22
CA ALA A 111 -20.47 8.20 2.63
C ALA A 111 -21.19 9.55 2.47
N ALA A 112 -20.56 10.64 2.92
CA ALA A 112 -21.10 12.00 2.80
C ALA A 112 -21.24 12.42 1.33
N ALA A 113 -20.24 12.14 0.49
CA ALA A 113 -20.29 12.43 -0.95
C ALA A 113 -21.43 11.66 -1.64
N LEU A 114 -21.53 10.34 -1.41
CA LEU A 114 -22.60 9.51 -1.98
C LEU A 114 -23.98 9.96 -1.50
N ALA A 115 -24.14 10.28 -0.22
CA ALA A 115 -25.41 10.70 0.34
C ALA A 115 -25.86 12.08 -0.16
N ARG A 116 -24.93 13.01 -0.38
CA ARG A 116 -25.25 14.39 -0.78
C ARG A 116 -25.34 14.60 -2.28
N LEU A 117 -24.43 14.00 -3.04
CA LEU A 117 -24.29 14.18 -4.50
C LEU A 117 -25.00 13.08 -5.28
N GLY A 118 -25.14 11.88 -4.69
CA GLY A 118 -25.71 10.70 -5.32
C GLY A 118 -24.69 9.88 -6.13
N PRO A 119 -24.89 8.55 -6.25
CA PRO A 119 -23.93 7.66 -6.91
C PRO A 119 -23.73 7.95 -8.40
N GLY A 120 -24.73 8.57 -9.04
CA GLY A 120 -24.69 8.96 -10.45
C GLY A 120 -24.04 10.32 -10.74
N TYR A 121 -23.61 11.07 -9.72
CA TYR A 121 -22.94 12.36 -9.92
C TYR A 121 -21.70 12.19 -10.81
N ARG A 122 -21.49 13.15 -11.71
CA ARG A 122 -20.30 13.23 -12.57
C ARG A 122 -19.70 14.62 -12.45
N PHE A 123 -18.38 14.65 -12.42
CA PHE A 123 -17.59 15.88 -12.48
C PHE A 123 -17.47 16.30 -13.94
N SER A 124 -17.45 17.61 -14.18
CA SER A 124 -17.32 18.16 -15.53
C SER A 124 -16.06 18.98 -15.69
N THR A 125 -15.35 18.79 -16.80
CA THR A 125 -14.36 19.75 -17.30
C THR A 125 -14.91 20.38 -18.57
N GLU A 126 -15.16 21.69 -18.51
CA GLU A 126 -15.82 22.43 -19.58
C GLU A 126 -14.78 23.14 -20.45
N LEU A 127 -14.92 23.01 -21.78
CA LEU A 127 -14.06 23.62 -22.78
C LEU A 127 -14.87 24.67 -23.51
N LEU A 128 -14.48 25.93 -23.36
CA LEU A 128 -15.19 27.08 -23.90
C LEU A 128 -14.28 27.93 -24.76
N VAL A 129 -14.88 28.71 -25.64
CA VAL A 129 -14.15 29.64 -26.51
C VAL A 129 -14.75 31.03 -26.44
N ASP A 130 -14.01 32.02 -26.90
CA ASP A 130 -14.57 33.36 -27.07
C ASP A 130 -15.77 33.35 -28.04
N PRO A 131 -16.81 34.19 -27.82
CA PRO A 131 -18.04 34.15 -28.62
C PRO A 131 -17.82 34.34 -30.12
N ALA A 132 -16.83 35.16 -30.48
CA ALA A 132 -16.50 35.46 -31.87
C ALA A 132 -15.89 34.26 -32.61
N SER A 133 -15.28 33.31 -31.88
CA SER A 133 -14.60 32.15 -32.45
C SER A 133 -15.38 30.84 -32.36
N ALA A 134 -16.65 30.86 -31.92
CA ALA A 134 -17.43 29.65 -31.62
C ALA A 134 -17.57 28.63 -32.76
N ARG A 135 -17.38 29.05 -34.03
CA ARG A 135 -17.39 28.18 -35.21
C ARG A 135 -16.17 28.38 -36.11
N ALA A 136 -15.13 29.04 -35.59
CA ALA A 136 -13.93 29.35 -36.35
C ALA A 136 -12.90 28.23 -36.20
N ALA A 137 -12.18 27.93 -37.27
CA ALA A 137 -11.03 27.03 -37.20
C ALA A 137 -9.87 27.61 -36.37
N SER A 138 -9.82 28.94 -36.24
CA SER A 138 -8.86 29.66 -35.40
C SER A 138 -9.60 30.31 -34.25
N VAL A 139 -9.33 29.83 -33.03
CA VAL A 139 -9.87 30.36 -31.79
C VAL A 139 -8.88 31.31 -31.16
N ARG A 140 -9.33 32.49 -30.70
CA ARG A 140 -8.46 33.44 -29.99
C ARG A 140 -8.11 32.92 -28.60
N THR A 141 -9.11 32.51 -27.83
CA THR A 141 -8.90 32.01 -26.46
C THR A 141 -9.68 30.71 -26.25
N LEU A 142 -8.96 29.65 -25.88
CA LEU A 142 -9.57 28.43 -25.32
C LEU A 142 -9.60 28.56 -23.80
N TYR A 143 -10.80 28.53 -23.21
CA TYR A 143 -11.00 28.45 -21.78
C TYR A 143 -11.22 26.99 -21.39
N VAL A 144 -10.55 26.54 -20.33
CA VAL A 144 -10.74 25.22 -19.74
C VAL A 144 -11.17 25.46 -18.30
N ARG A 145 -12.40 25.09 -17.96
CA ARG A 145 -12.98 25.28 -16.63
C ARG A 145 -13.15 23.95 -15.93
N GLY A 146 -12.45 23.77 -14.82
CA GLY A 146 -12.50 22.55 -14.03
C GLY A 146 -13.57 22.62 -12.96
N ARG A 147 -14.28 21.53 -12.73
CA ARG A 147 -15.17 21.34 -11.57
C ARG A 147 -14.73 20.21 -10.65
N GLY A 148 -13.42 20.00 -10.52
CA GLY A 148 -12.86 19.08 -9.53
C GLY A 148 -12.77 17.62 -9.95
N ASP A 149 -12.89 17.28 -11.25
CA ASP A 149 -12.79 15.89 -11.73
C ASP A 149 -11.48 15.23 -11.24
N PRO A 150 -11.55 14.26 -10.31
CA PRO A 150 -10.36 13.63 -9.77
C PRO A 150 -9.86 12.46 -10.64
N THR A 151 -10.52 12.20 -11.77
CA THR A 151 -10.28 11.06 -12.66
C THR A 151 -9.88 11.46 -14.07
N LEU A 152 -9.64 12.75 -14.31
CA LEU A 152 -9.10 13.18 -15.59
C LEU A 152 -7.66 12.69 -15.72
N VAL A 153 -7.42 11.85 -16.72
CA VAL A 153 -6.11 11.25 -17.03
C VAL A 153 -5.69 11.59 -18.45
N THR A 154 -4.42 11.41 -18.79
CA THR A 154 -3.85 11.73 -20.12
C THR A 154 -4.67 11.13 -21.26
N GLU A 155 -5.15 9.90 -21.13
CA GLU A 155 -5.92 9.18 -22.14
C GLU A 155 -7.28 9.84 -22.39
N ARG A 156 -7.96 10.28 -21.31
CA ARG A 156 -9.21 11.04 -21.41
C ARG A 156 -8.94 12.42 -21.99
N LEU A 157 -7.86 13.08 -21.60
CA LEU A 157 -7.46 14.37 -22.16
C LEU A 157 -7.09 14.27 -23.65
N TRP A 158 -6.52 13.14 -24.07
CA TRP A 158 -6.31 12.82 -25.48
C TRP A 158 -7.65 12.66 -26.21
N ALA A 159 -8.65 11.98 -25.65
CA ALA A 159 -9.98 11.97 -26.27
C ALA A 159 -10.55 13.39 -26.42
N VAL A 160 -10.46 14.20 -25.37
CA VAL A 160 -10.92 15.60 -25.33
C VAL A 160 -10.26 16.48 -26.40
N SER A 161 -8.94 16.35 -26.61
CA SER A 161 -8.26 17.12 -27.67
C SER A 161 -8.79 16.80 -29.07
N GLY A 162 -9.48 15.67 -29.23
CA GLY A 162 -9.99 15.14 -30.50
C GLY A 162 -11.36 15.63 -30.79
N GLU A 163 -12.18 15.71 -29.76
CA GLU A 163 -13.42 16.44 -29.82
C GLU A 163 -13.18 17.89 -30.26
N LEU A 164 -12.16 18.57 -29.73
CA LEU A 164 -11.79 19.91 -30.21
C LEU A 164 -11.43 19.92 -31.71
N VAL A 165 -10.68 18.92 -32.20
CA VAL A 165 -10.36 18.79 -33.63
C VAL A 165 -11.61 18.49 -34.47
N HIS A 166 -12.50 17.61 -34.02
CA HIS A 166 -13.76 17.28 -34.71
C HIS A 166 -14.73 18.46 -34.75
N GLN A 167 -14.68 19.34 -33.75
CA GLN A 167 -15.38 20.63 -33.74
C GLN A 167 -14.75 21.67 -34.70
N GLY A 168 -13.70 21.30 -35.44
CA GLY A 168 -13.10 22.13 -36.49
C GLY A 168 -11.95 23.02 -36.00
N ILE A 169 -11.57 22.98 -34.72
CA ILE A 169 -10.48 23.80 -34.18
C ILE A 169 -9.14 23.31 -34.74
N ARG A 170 -8.34 24.23 -35.26
CA ARG A 170 -7.01 23.99 -35.87
C ARG A 170 -5.93 24.91 -35.33
N ARG A 171 -6.32 26.05 -34.76
CA ARG A 171 -5.40 27.01 -34.14
C ARG A 171 -6.04 27.61 -32.89
N ILE A 172 -5.24 27.77 -31.85
CA ILE A 172 -5.62 28.41 -30.57
C ILE A 172 -4.59 29.49 -30.27
N GLY A 173 -5.09 30.71 -30.04
CA GLY A 173 -4.28 31.87 -29.65
C GLY A 173 -3.70 31.69 -28.25
N GLU A 174 -4.52 31.71 -27.20
CA GLU A 174 -4.09 31.47 -25.81
C GLU A 174 -4.98 30.40 -25.12
N VAL A 175 -4.49 29.82 -24.03
CA VAL A 175 -5.27 28.91 -23.17
C VAL A 175 -5.41 29.53 -21.78
N VAL A 176 -6.65 29.64 -21.31
CA VAL A 176 -7.00 30.15 -19.98
C VAL A 176 -7.57 29.01 -19.13
N LEU A 177 -6.95 28.78 -17.98
CA LEU A 177 -7.26 27.70 -17.05
C LEU A 177 -8.05 28.26 -15.87
N ASP A 178 -9.34 27.96 -15.82
CA ASP A 178 -10.23 28.34 -14.72
C ASP A 178 -10.34 27.22 -13.70
N ASP A 179 -9.59 27.43 -12.61
CA ASP A 179 -9.50 26.56 -11.43
C ASP A 179 -10.41 27.05 -10.29
N GLY A 180 -11.27 28.05 -10.53
CA GLY A 180 -11.98 28.80 -9.51
C GLY A 180 -13.16 28.07 -8.83
N PHE A 181 -13.44 26.82 -9.21
CA PHE A 181 -14.43 26.00 -8.52
C PHE A 181 -13.98 25.60 -7.11
N PHE A 182 -12.66 25.52 -6.87
CA PHE A 182 -12.07 25.41 -5.54
C PHE A 182 -11.39 26.72 -5.14
N ASP A 183 -11.10 26.84 -3.83
CA ASP A 183 -10.27 27.91 -3.31
C ASP A 183 -8.79 27.74 -3.71
N GLY A 184 -7.99 28.77 -3.46
CA GLY A 184 -6.56 28.78 -3.80
C GLY A 184 -5.68 27.95 -2.87
N GLU A 185 -6.20 27.42 -1.77
CA GLU A 185 -5.44 26.58 -0.84
C GLU A 185 -5.27 25.19 -1.44
N ARG A 186 -4.07 24.78 -1.85
CA ARG A 186 -3.89 23.47 -2.54
C ARG A 186 -3.47 22.32 -1.64
N ILE A 187 -2.90 22.63 -0.48
CA ILE A 187 -2.41 21.66 0.49
C ILE A 187 -3.41 21.54 1.64
N GLY A 188 -3.84 20.31 1.94
CA GLY A 188 -4.88 20.07 2.95
C GLY A 188 -4.34 20.20 4.39
N PRO A 189 -5.21 20.47 5.37
CA PRO A 189 -4.80 20.54 6.77
C PRO A 189 -4.09 19.25 7.23
N GLY A 190 -2.93 19.40 7.88
CA GLY A 190 -2.10 18.32 8.39
C GLY A 190 -1.00 17.85 7.43
N TYR A 191 -1.06 18.20 6.13
CA TYR A 191 -0.03 17.81 5.16
C TYR A 191 1.31 18.52 5.41
N ASP A 192 1.28 19.65 6.12
CA ASP A 192 2.44 20.41 6.60
C ASP A 192 3.31 19.67 7.61
N GLN A 193 2.83 18.53 8.16
CA GLN A 193 3.59 17.68 9.07
C GLN A 193 4.67 16.83 8.35
N GLU A 194 4.59 16.70 7.03
CA GLU A 194 5.56 15.98 6.21
C GLU A 194 6.07 16.85 5.06
N GLU A 195 7.39 16.92 4.88
CA GLU A 195 8.02 17.54 3.72
C GLU A 195 8.33 16.46 2.68
N GLY A 196 8.14 16.77 1.39
CA GLY A 196 8.52 15.85 0.33
C GLY A 196 7.70 15.98 -0.95
N ASP A 197 8.01 15.11 -1.90
CA ASP A 197 7.47 15.10 -3.26
C ASP A 197 6.72 13.80 -3.62
N ARG A 198 6.41 13.01 -2.60
CA ARG A 198 5.66 11.76 -2.72
C ARG A 198 4.27 12.00 -3.30
N SER A 199 3.80 11.06 -4.11
CA SER A 199 2.51 11.15 -4.81
C SER A 199 1.30 11.30 -3.88
N TYR A 200 1.36 10.75 -2.66
CA TYR A 200 0.26 10.85 -1.69
C TYR A 200 0.14 12.24 -1.04
N LEU A 201 1.11 13.13 -1.27
CA LEU A 201 1.11 14.56 -0.89
C LEU A 201 0.65 15.47 -2.04
N ALA A 202 0.06 14.91 -3.09
CA ALA A 202 -0.34 15.67 -4.28
C ALA A 202 -1.32 16.82 -3.92
N PRO A 203 -1.00 18.08 -4.30
CA PRO A 203 -1.89 19.22 -4.12
C PRO A 203 -3.22 19.05 -4.85
N THR A 204 -4.26 19.71 -4.34
CA THR A 204 -5.60 19.76 -4.95
C THR A 204 -5.74 20.87 -6.00
N GLY A 205 -6.70 20.70 -6.90
CA GLY A 205 -7.05 21.67 -7.93
C GLY A 205 -8.32 21.24 -8.67
N ALA A 206 -9.21 22.20 -8.93
CA ALA A 206 -10.42 21.96 -9.73
C ALA A 206 -10.09 21.53 -11.18
N LEU A 207 -8.92 21.93 -11.68
CA LEU A 207 -8.24 21.42 -12.87
C LEU A 207 -7.02 20.60 -12.47
N SER A 208 -7.16 19.29 -12.53
CA SER A 208 -6.08 18.35 -12.22
C SER A 208 -6.01 17.24 -13.27
N LEU A 209 -4.83 16.63 -13.40
CA LEU A 209 -4.57 15.56 -14.36
C LEU A 209 -3.77 14.45 -13.67
N ASN A 210 -4.08 13.18 -13.96
CA ASN A 210 -3.34 12.01 -13.46
C ASN A 210 -3.19 12.00 -11.92
N TRP A 211 -4.28 12.27 -11.20
CA TRP A 211 -4.27 12.42 -9.73
C TRP A 211 -3.29 13.48 -9.22
N ASN A 212 -2.93 14.43 -10.08
CA ASN A 212 -1.91 15.44 -9.87
C ASN A 212 -0.51 14.87 -9.59
N THR A 213 -0.18 13.79 -10.31
CA THR A 213 1.11 13.09 -10.23
C THR A 213 1.67 12.85 -11.62
N VAL A 214 2.98 12.60 -11.70
CA VAL A 214 3.65 12.18 -12.93
C VAL A 214 4.50 10.93 -12.66
N ALA A 215 4.49 10.00 -13.60
CA ALA A 215 5.42 8.88 -13.64
C ALA A 215 6.72 9.30 -14.32
N VAL A 216 7.85 9.07 -13.65
CA VAL A 216 9.20 9.25 -14.19
C VAL A 216 9.77 7.88 -14.52
N TYR A 217 9.87 7.58 -15.81
CA TYR A 217 10.41 6.32 -16.31
C TYR A 217 11.92 6.42 -16.45
N VAL A 218 12.66 5.50 -15.83
CA VAL A 218 14.12 5.47 -15.82
C VAL A 218 14.63 4.13 -16.34
N ALA A 219 15.46 4.19 -17.37
CA ALA A 219 16.05 3.01 -18.01
C ALA A 219 17.58 3.19 -18.18
N PRO A 220 18.36 2.10 -18.27
CA PRO A 220 19.79 2.22 -18.53
C PRO A 220 20.02 2.80 -19.94
N GLY A 221 21.13 3.54 -20.08
CA GLY A 221 21.65 3.94 -21.38
C GLY A 221 22.29 2.76 -22.11
N ASP A 222 22.64 2.96 -23.37
CA ASP A 222 23.08 1.85 -24.24
C ASP A 222 24.47 1.31 -23.86
N ARG A 223 25.31 2.13 -23.22
CA ARG A 223 26.66 1.76 -22.79
C ARG A 223 26.95 2.20 -21.36
N ARG A 224 27.77 1.42 -20.67
CA ARG A 224 28.32 1.78 -19.35
C ARG A 224 28.97 3.17 -19.41
N GLY A 225 28.68 4.00 -18.41
CA GLY A 225 29.17 5.37 -18.30
C GLY A 225 28.30 6.43 -18.97
N GLN A 226 27.38 6.05 -19.87
CA GLN A 226 26.40 7.00 -20.44
C GLN A 226 25.29 7.32 -19.44
N LYS A 227 24.60 8.44 -19.62
CA LYS A 227 23.37 8.72 -18.84
C LYS A 227 22.31 7.65 -19.09
N GLY A 228 21.52 7.34 -18.08
CA GLY A 228 20.28 6.60 -18.26
C GLY A 228 19.29 7.39 -19.12
N ARG A 229 18.30 6.71 -19.67
CA ARG A 229 17.15 7.35 -20.32
C ARG A 229 16.12 7.70 -19.25
N VAL A 230 15.62 8.94 -19.30
CA VAL A 230 14.61 9.47 -18.38
C VAL A 230 13.48 10.03 -19.21
N GLU A 231 12.27 9.51 -19.00
CA GLU A 231 11.10 9.84 -19.82
C GLU A 231 9.89 10.17 -18.92
N LEU A 232 9.07 11.11 -19.40
CA LEU A 232 7.79 11.52 -18.83
C LEU A 232 6.74 11.37 -19.94
N GLU A 233 5.52 10.93 -19.60
CA GLU A 233 4.48 10.68 -20.59
C GLU A 233 3.19 11.50 -20.33
N PRO A 234 2.84 12.48 -21.20
CA PRO A 234 3.65 13.05 -22.28
C PRO A 234 4.63 14.10 -21.73
N GLN A 235 5.83 14.15 -22.32
CA GLN A 235 6.75 15.25 -22.08
C GLN A 235 6.17 16.54 -22.66
N SER A 236 6.06 17.59 -21.82
CA SER A 236 5.49 18.89 -22.19
C SER A 236 6.40 20.05 -21.75
N ALA A 237 6.10 21.27 -22.22
CA ALA A 237 6.86 22.47 -21.89
C ALA A 237 6.80 22.86 -20.40
N TYR A 238 5.92 22.24 -19.62
CA TYR A 238 5.81 22.42 -18.17
C TYR A 238 6.96 21.79 -17.39
N PHE A 239 7.59 20.76 -17.95
CA PHE A 239 8.65 20.02 -17.26
C PHE A 239 10.04 20.55 -17.60
N GLU A 240 10.89 20.65 -16.57
CA GLU A 240 12.34 20.80 -16.70
C GLU A 240 13.00 19.52 -16.17
N VAL A 241 13.48 18.66 -17.07
CA VAL A 241 14.10 17.38 -16.68
C VAL A 241 15.62 17.54 -16.60
N VAL A 242 16.17 17.32 -15.41
CA VAL A 242 17.61 17.35 -15.13
C VAL A 242 18.11 15.93 -14.89
N ASN A 243 18.66 15.32 -15.93
CA ASN A 243 19.19 13.95 -15.87
C ASN A 243 20.68 13.93 -15.46
N ARG A 244 20.93 13.46 -14.24
CA ARG A 244 22.24 13.22 -13.60
C ARG A 244 22.53 11.73 -13.39
N THR A 245 21.78 10.85 -14.04
CA THR A 245 21.98 9.40 -13.93
C THR A 245 23.26 8.95 -14.64
N ARG A 246 23.74 7.76 -14.26
CA ARG A 246 24.84 7.09 -14.96
C ARG A 246 24.60 5.59 -15.07
N THR A 247 24.77 5.06 -16.26
CA THR A 247 24.65 3.62 -16.53
C THR A 247 25.86 2.89 -15.95
N VAL A 248 25.62 1.95 -15.05
CA VAL A 248 26.67 1.14 -14.40
C VAL A 248 26.67 -0.29 -14.91
N GLY A 249 27.62 -1.11 -14.47
CA GLY A 249 27.64 -2.53 -14.82
C GLY A 249 26.37 -3.26 -14.34
N PRO A 250 26.08 -4.47 -14.87
CA PRO A 250 24.86 -5.21 -14.55
C PRO A 250 24.73 -5.62 -13.07
N ARG A 251 25.87 -5.72 -12.36
CA ARG A 251 25.93 -5.97 -10.91
C ARG A 251 25.99 -4.69 -10.07
N GLY A 252 25.85 -3.52 -10.69
CA GLY A 252 25.75 -2.26 -9.97
C GLY A 252 24.42 -2.18 -9.21
N ARG A 253 24.40 -1.42 -8.11
CA ARG A 253 23.18 -1.23 -7.32
C ARG A 253 22.16 -0.38 -8.07
N ARG A 254 20.88 -0.70 -7.89
CA ARG A 254 19.75 0.06 -8.45
C ARG A 254 19.41 1.16 -7.45
N HIS A 255 20.12 2.28 -7.54
CA HIS A 255 19.82 3.41 -6.68
C HIS A 255 19.60 4.66 -7.52
N VAL A 256 18.33 4.90 -7.86
CA VAL A 256 17.88 6.07 -8.60
C VAL A 256 17.05 6.94 -7.68
N THR A 257 17.48 8.19 -7.51
CA THR A 257 16.72 9.21 -6.78
C THR A 257 15.98 10.08 -7.79
N VAL A 258 14.71 10.34 -7.53
CA VAL A 258 13.88 11.28 -8.29
C VAL A 258 13.38 12.35 -7.34
N GLU A 259 13.67 13.61 -7.64
CA GLU A 259 13.20 14.79 -6.92
C GLU A 259 12.29 15.62 -7.84
N SER A 260 11.16 16.08 -7.30
CA SER A 260 10.19 16.94 -7.98
C SER A 260 9.99 18.23 -7.20
N SER A 261 10.14 19.38 -7.87
CA SER A 261 9.97 20.70 -7.26
C SER A 261 9.48 21.75 -8.25
N LEU A 262 8.75 22.76 -7.77
CA LEU A 262 8.34 23.90 -8.59
C LEU A 262 9.47 24.94 -8.68
N VAL A 263 9.97 25.21 -9.89
CA VAL A 263 11.01 26.22 -10.15
C VAL A 263 10.59 27.09 -11.34
N ASN A 264 10.54 28.41 -11.15
CA ASN A 264 10.20 29.39 -12.20
C ASN A 264 8.90 29.06 -12.96
N GLY A 265 7.89 28.53 -12.24
CA GLY A 265 6.59 28.15 -12.83
C GLY A 265 6.58 26.86 -13.64
N LYS A 266 7.65 26.05 -13.58
CA LYS A 266 7.78 24.73 -14.19
C LYS A 266 8.00 23.65 -13.14
N GLN A 267 7.52 22.44 -13.41
CA GLN A 267 7.87 21.29 -12.57
C GLN A 267 9.26 20.81 -12.97
N ARG A 268 10.22 20.98 -12.07
CA ARG A 268 11.58 20.51 -12.23
C ARG A 268 11.71 19.09 -11.68
N ILE A 269 12.14 18.17 -12.54
CA ILE A 269 12.38 16.76 -12.20
C ILE A 269 13.87 16.50 -12.27
N VAL A 270 14.51 16.24 -11.12
CA VAL A 270 15.92 15.87 -11.04
C VAL A 270 16.02 14.37 -10.85
N VAL A 271 16.71 13.68 -11.75
CA VAL A 271 16.92 12.24 -11.66
C VAL A 271 18.42 11.96 -11.52
N SER A 272 18.82 11.30 -10.44
CA SER A 272 20.21 11.09 -10.06
C SER A 272 20.48 9.62 -9.73
N GLY A 273 21.75 9.22 -9.78
CA GLY A 273 22.20 7.91 -9.29
C GLY A 273 22.51 6.86 -10.37
N PRO A 274 23.09 5.72 -9.97
CA PRO A 274 23.43 4.62 -10.87
C PRO A 274 22.21 3.86 -11.42
N VAL A 275 22.25 3.56 -12.73
CA VAL A 275 21.26 2.73 -13.43
C VAL A 275 21.94 1.48 -13.99
N PRO A 276 21.72 0.27 -13.46
CA PRO A 276 22.42 -0.92 -13.92
C PRO A 276 22.08 -1.33 -15.35
N ALA A 277 23.11 -1.64 -16.15
CA ALA A 277 22.91 -2.15 -17.51
C ALA A 277 22.06 -3.43 -17.49
N GLY A 278 21.09 -3.51 -18.40
CA GLY A 278 20.14 -4.63 -18.47
C GLY A 278 19.04 -4.61 -17.40
N SER A 279 18.98 -3.57 -16.55
CA SER A 279 17.83 -3.40 -15.65
C SER A 279 16.55 -3.11 -16.43
N ARG A 280 15.41 -3.43 -15.81
CA ARG A 280 14.10 -3.02 -16.30
C ARG A 280 13.93 -1.51 -16.20
N VAL A 281 12.94 -1.02 -16.94
CA VAL A 281 12.45 0.35 -16.78
C VAL A 281 11.83 0.47 -15.39
N GLN A 282 12.32 1.41 -14.60
CA GLN A 282 11.77 1.76 -13.29
C GLN A 282 10.79 2.91 -13.47
N ALA A 283 9.67 2.89 -12.75
CA ALA A 283 8.69 3.97 -12.76
C ALA A 283 8.56 4.57 -11.36
N VAL A 284 8.96 5.84 -11.21
CA VAL A 284 8.88 6.57 -9.94
C VAL A 284 7.79 7.65 -10.04
N TRP A 285 6.82 7.59 -9.15
CA TRP A 285 5.71 8.55 -9.13
C TRP A 285 6.00 9.73 -8.20
N ARG A 286 5.78 10.94 -8.70
CA ARG A 286 5.98 12.20 -7.96
C ARG A 286 4.79 13.13 -8.07
N LYS A 287 4.57 13.92 -7.00
CA LYS A 287 3.55 14.96 -7.00
C LYS A 287 3.90 16.08 -7.98
N ILE A 288 2.87 16.81 -8.39
CA ILE A 288 2.96 18.03 -9.19
C ILE A 288 2.46 19.22 -8.37
N ASP A 289 3.22 20.31 -8.35
CA ASP A 289 2.93 21.43 -7.44
C ASP A 289 1.87 22.41 -7.99
N ASP A 290 1.72 22.51 -9.32
CA ASP A 290 0.74 23.38 -9.98
C ASP A 290 -0.20 22.59 -10.92
N PRO A 291 -1.30 22.02 -10.37
CA PRO A 291 -2.22 21.17 -11.14
C PRO A 291 -2.80 21.83 -12.40
N PRO A 292 -3.29 23.09 -12.38
CA PRO A 292 -3.83 23.73 -13.58
C PRO A 292 -2.80 23.86 -14.69
N ARG A 293 -1.58 24.33 -14.38
CA ARG A 293 -0.53 24.48 -15.41
C ARG A 293 -0.12 23.13 -15.98
N TYR A 294 -0.02 22.10 -15.14
CA TYR A 294 0.25 20.74 -15.63
C TYR A 294 -0.79 20.27 -16.64
N LEU A 295 -2.08 20.41 -16.33
CA LEU A 295 -3.16 20.07 -17.26
C LEU A 295 -3.06 20.89 -18.55
N GLY A 296 -2.92 22.21 -18.44
CA GLY A 296 -2.93 23.11 -19.60
C GLY A 296 -1.77 22.85 -20.57
N HIS A 297 -0.55 22.69 -20.06
CA HIS A 297 0.61 22.37 -20.89
C HIS A 297 0.54 20.96 -21.49
N THR A 298 -0.03 20.00 -20.76
CA THR A 298 -0.26 18.66 -21.31
C THR A 298 -1.32 18.70 -22.41
N LEU A 299 -2.44 19.41 -22.22
CA LEU A 299 -3.47 19.60 -23.24
C LEU A 299 -2.88 20.25 -24.50
N ALA A 300 -2.08 21.31 -24.35
CA ALA A 300 -1.40 21.94 -25.47
C ALA A 300 -0.49 20.96 -26.22
N LYS A 301 0.30 20.15 -25.50
CA LYS A 301 1.12 19.11 -26.11
C LYS A 301 0.30 18.08 -26.89
N LEU A 302 -0.82 17.63 -26.33
CA LEU A 302 -1.71 16.67 -26.99
C LEU A 302 -2.41 17.26 -28.22
N LEU A 303 -2.76 18.54 -28.19
CA LEU A 303 -3.31 19.28 -29.34
C LEU A 303 -2.27 19.42 -30.46
N GLU A 304 -1.02 19.76 -30.12
CA GLU A 304 0.10 19.83 -31.07
C GLU A 304 0.35 18.49 -31.77
N LEU A 305 0.32 17.38 -31.03
CA LEU A 305 0.45 16.03 -31.59
C LEU A 305 -0.68 15.68 -32.57
N ARG A 306 -1.81 16.39 -32.52
CA ARG A 306 -2.93 16.28 -33.47
C ARG A 306 -2.95 17.37 -34.54
N GLY A 307 -1.87 18.14 -34.65
CA GLY A 307 -1.73 19.19 -35.65
C GLY A 307 -2.48 20.49 -35.33
N VAL A 308 -3.00 20.66 -34.11
CA VAL A 308 -3.58 21.93 -33.65
C VAL A 308 -2.46 22.82 -33.13
N LYS A 309 -2.35 24.03 -33.68
CA LYS A 309 -1.31 25.00 -33.27
C LYS A 309 -1.77 25.81 -32.07
N VAL A 310 -1.07 25.72 -30.94
CA VAL A 310 -1.25 26.60 -29.78
C VAL A 310 -0.12 27.64 -29.79
N THR A 311 -0.42 28.91 -30.04
CA THR A 311 0.61 29.92 -30.37
C THR A 311 0.95 30.92 -29.26
N GLY A 312 0.14 31.02 -28.23
CA GLY A 312 0.25 32.02 -27.17
C GLY A 312 0.30 31.40 -25.78
N ALA A 313 0.10 32.24 -24.77
CA ALA A 313 0.33 31.86 -23.39
C ALA A 313 -0.69 30.86 -22.86
N ILE A 314 -0.24 30.02 -21.92
CA ILE A 314 -1.08 29.18 -21.07
C ILE A 314 -1.05 29.81 -19.68
N ARG A 315 -2.21 30.23 -19.17
CA ARG A 315 -2.29 30.97 -17.91
C ARG A 315 -3.53 30.60 -17.11
N VAL A 316 -3.43 30.74 -15.80
CA VAL A 316 -4.58 30.65 -14.90
C VAL A 316 -5.39 31.94 -15.00
N GLY A 317 -6.72 31.83 -15.00
CA GLY A 317 -7.64 32.96 -15.07
C GLY A 317 -9.10 32.51 -15.06
N THR A 318 -10.03 33.44 -15.03
CA THR A 318 -11.47 33.13 -14.99
C THR A 318 -12.09 33.07 -16.38
N VAL A 319 -13.08 32.21 -16.56
CA VAL A 319 -13.90 32.21 -17.77
C VAL A 319 -14.84 33.42 -17.75
N PRO A 320 -14.81 34.30 -18.78
CA PRO A 320 -15.67 35.47 -18.81
C PRO A 320 -17.14 35.10 -19.06
N PRO A 321 -18.08 35.94 -18.60
CA PRO A 321 -19.48 35.80 -18.99
C PRO A 321 -19.62 35.78 -20.53
N GLY A 322 -20.48 34.90 -21.03
CA GLY A 322 -20.79 34.78 -22.45
C GLY A 322 -19.87 33.87 -23.25
N ALA A 323 -18.75 33.37 -22.68
CA ALA A 323 -17.94 32.33 -23.30
C ALA A 323 -18.80 31.15 -23.79
N LYS A 324 -18.48 30.62 -24.97
CA LYS A 324 -19.30 29.61 -25.65
C LYS A 324 -18.75 28.23 -25.38
N LEU A 325 -19.60 27.38 -24.81
CA LEU A 325 -19.27 25.98 -24.57
C LEU A 325 -19.10 25.24 -25.91
N VAL A 326 -17.98 24.54 -26.05
CA VAL A 326 -17.66 23.71 -27.21
C VAL A 326 -17.73 22.23 -26.86
N HIS A 327 -17.24 21.86 -25.67
CA HIS A 327 -17.23 20.49 -25.21
C HIS A 327 -17.33 20.40 -23.68
N VAL A 328 -17.91 19.32 -23.18
CA VAL A 328 -17.91 18.96 -21.75
C VAL A 328 -17.35 17.56 -21.64
N ALA A 329 -16.25 17.42 -20.90
CA ALA A 329 -15.71 16.12 -20.52
C ALA A 329 -16.26 15.72 -19.17
N GLU A 330 -17.09 14.67 -19.13
CA GLU A 330 -17.65 14.13 -17.90
C GLU A 330 -16.78 12.98 -17.35
N SER A 331 -16.62 12.93 -16.02
CA SER A 331 -15.94 11.87 -15.28
C SER A 331 -16.69 10.55 -15.32
N GLU A 332 -16.08 9.47 -14.79
CA GLU A 332 -16.83 8.30 -14.33
C GLU A 332 -17.89 8.71 -13.28
N THR A 333 -18.87 7.85 -12.99
CA THR A 333 -19.85 8.12 -11.93
C THR A 333 -19.18 8.16 -10.56
N LEU A 334 -19.77 8.90 -9.61
CA LEU A 334 -19.27 8.99 -8.24
C LEU A 334 -19.13 7.60 -7.58
N ALA A 335 -20.01 6.65 -7.90
CA ALA A 335 -19.88 5.27 -7.44
C ALA A 335 -18.53 4.63 -7.85
N GLU A 336 -18.12 4.76 -9.11
CA GLU A 336 -16.82 4.25 -9.58
C GLU A 336 -15.64 5.00 -8.98
N ILE A 337 -15.77 6.32 -8.82
CA ILE A 337 -14.74 7.17 -8.19
C ILE A 337 -14.53 6.76 -6.74
N VAL A 338 -15.61 6.56 -5.98
CA VAL A 338 -15.58 6.10 -4.59
C VAL A 338 -15.04 4.67 -4.50
N ARG A 339 -15.39 3.80 -5.46
CA ARG A 339 -14.80 2.45 -5.55
C ARG A 339 -13.29 2.54 -5.71
N ARG A 340 -12.78 3.28 -6.69
CA ARG A 340 -11.32 3.44 -6.87
C ARG A 340 -10.66 4.07 -5.64
N LEU A 341 -11.25 5.14 -5.08
CA LEU A 341 -10.80 5.78 -3.85
C LEU A 341 -10.62 4.79 -2.70
N ASN A 342 -11.62 3.97 -2.41
CA ASN A 342 -11.57 3.06 -1.27
C ASN A 342 -10.67 1.84 -1.53
N LYS A 343 -10.63 1.35 -2.78
CA LYS A 343 -9.75 0.23 -3.18
C LYS A 343 -8.27 0.59 -3.13
N SER A 344 -7.88 1.75 -3.68
CA SER A 344 -6.48 2.18 -3.75
C SER A 344 -6.09 3.16 -2.64
N SER A 345 -7.03 3.56 -1.79
CA SER A 345 -6.82 4.52 -0.70
C SER A 345 -6.27 5.88 -1.15
N ASN A 346 -6.70 6.39 -2.31
CA ASN A 346 -6.10 7.58 -2.93
C ASN A 346 -6.41 8.87 -2.12
N ASN A 347 -5.37 9.53 -1.61
CA ASN A 347 -5.50 10.75 -0.81
C ASN A 347 -6.04 11.93 -1.63
N PHE A 348 -5.45 12.17 -2.80
CA PHE A 348 -5.86 13.25 -3.70
C PHE A 348 -7.35 13.18 -4.04
N VAL A 349 -7.86 11.99 -4.39
CA VAL A 349 -9.30 11.81 -4.67
C VAL A 349 -10.15 12.17 -3.45
N ALA A 350 -9.75 11.77 -2.25
CA ALA A 350 -10.49 12.08 -1.02
C ALA A 350 -10.62 13.59 -0.78
N GLU A 351 -9.53 14.35 -0.97
CA GLU A 351 -9.54 15.80 -0.79
C GLU A 351 -10.34 16.51 -1.89
N GLN A 352 -10.24 16.06 -3.15
CA GLN A 352 -11.07 16.58 -4.25
C GLN A 352 -12.56 16.35 -3.98
N LEU A 353 -12.94 15.16 -3.50
CA LEU A 353 -14.33 14.86 -3.11
C LEU A 353 -14.79 15.76 -1.96
N LEU A 354 -13.96 15.97 -0.94
CA LEU A 354 -14.31 16.80 0.20
C LEU A 354 -14.53 18.27 -0.21
N LYS A 355 -13.66 18.84 -1.05
CA LYS A 355 -13.86 20.20 -1.57
C LYS A 355 -15.06 20.30 -2.50
N THR A 356 -15.30 19.29 -3.33
CA THR A 356 -16.50 19.24 -4.19
C THR A 356 -17.77 19.21 -3.37
N LEU A 357 -17.80 18.37 -2.33
CA LEU A 357 -18.90 18.33 -1.38
C LEU A 357 -19.14 19.72 -0.77
N GLY A 358 -18.07 20.43 -0.40
CA GLY A 358 -18.16 21.82 0.07
C GLY A 358 -18.71 22.79 -0.96
N ALA A 359 -18.22 22.74 -2.21
CA ALA A 359 -18.70 23.61 -3.30
C ALA A 359 -20.19 23.38 -3.61
N GLU A 360 -20.60 22.12 -3.71
CA GLU A 360 -21.97 21.74 -4.08
C GLU A 360 -22.97 21.97 -2.92
N ALA A 361 -22.55 21.72 -1.68
CA ALA A 361 -23.44 21.89 -0.53
C ALA A 361 -23.51 23.35 -0.03
N LYS A 362 -22.43 24.13 -0.19
CA LYS A 362 -22.26 25.45 0.43
C LYS A 362 -21.89 26.57 -0.56
N GLY A 363 -21.87 26.26 -1.86
CA GLY A 363 -21.51 27.18 -2.93
C GLY A 363 -19.99 27.26 -3.19
N ALA A 364 -19.61 27.48 -4.45
CA ALA A 364 -18.23 27.69 -4.86
C ALA A 364 -17.66 29.04 -4.32
N PRO A 365 -16.34 29.15 -4.09
CA PRO A 365 -15.35 28.08 -4.19
C PRO A 365 -15.52 27.03 -3.08
N GLY A 366 -15.28 25.77 -3.43
CA GLY A 366 -15.17 24.66 -2.48
C GLY A 366 -13.89 24.75 -1.66
N SER A 367 -14.00 24.50 -0.36
CA SER A 367 -12.89 24.54 0.60
C SER A 367 -12.96 23.35 1.55
N TRP A 368 -11.86 23.04 2.24
CA TRP A 368 -11.88 22.02 3.30
C TRP A 368 -12.87 22.34 4.39
N SER A 369 -12.93 23.60 4.83
CA SER A 369 -13.87 24.04 5.88
C SER A 369 -15.33 23.74 5.49
N LYS A 370 -15.74 24.14 4.27
CA LYS A 370 -17.09 23.85 3.74
C LYS A 370 -17.34 22.35 3.58
N GLY A 371 -16.34 21.60 3.11
CA GLY A 371 -16.41 20.16 2.94
C GLY A 371 -16.58 19.41 4.26
N VAL A 372 -15.78 19.76 5.28
CA VAL A 372 -15.87 19.21 6.64
C VAL A 372 -17.22 19.56 7.27
N GLU A 373 -17.72 20.78 7.07
CA GLU A 373 -19.03 21.18 7.56
C GLU A 373 -20.14 20.31 6.94
N ALA A 374 -20.12 20.12 5.62
CA ALA A 374 -21.09 19.28 4.91
C ALA A 374 -20.99 17.80 5.31
N ALA A 375 -19.77 17.27 5.48
CA ALA A 375 -19.57 15.93 6.03
C ALA A 375 -20.11 15.81 7.46
N GLY A 376 -19.99 16.87 8.26
CA GLY A 376 -20.54 16.93 9.61
C GLY A 376 -22.07 17.01 9.66
N GLU A 377 -22.72 17.60 8.66
CA GLU A 377 -24.19 17.54 8.51
C GLU A 377 -24.65 16.12 8.24
N PHE A 378 -23.94 15.41 7.37
CA PHE A 378 -24.20 14.01 7.11
C PHE A 378 -23.99 13.17 8.38
N LEU A 379 -22.88 13.34 9.10
CA LEU A 379 -22.61 12.63 10.36
C LEU A 379 -23.70 12.90 11.42
N ALA A 380 -24.14 14.15 11.57
CA ALA A 380 -25.23 14.51 12.47
C ALA A 380 -26.54 13.80 12.09
N SER A 381 -26.83 13.69 10.78
CA SER A 381 -28.04 13.00 10.27
C SER A 381 -28.08 11.50 10.61
N ILE A 382 -26.94 10.89 10.95
CA ILE A 382 -26.82 9.49 11.35
C ILE A 382 -26.55 9.31 12.85
N GLY A 383 -26.70 10.37 13.65
CA GLY A 383 -26.55 10.32 15.10
C GLY A 383 -25.11 10.47 15.60
N VAL A 384 -24.17 10.94 14.77
CA VAL A 384 -22.82 11.35 15.20
C VAL A 384 -22.78 12.86 15.33
N SER A 385 -22.96 13.36 16.56
CA SER A 385 -23.05 14.79 16.85
C SER A 385 -21.79 15.56 16.46
N ARG A 386 -21.97 16.81 15.98
CA ARG A 386 -20.88 17.76 15.80
C ARG A 386 -20.12 17.95 17.12
N GLY A 387 -18.79 18.02 17.07
CA GLY A 387 -17.93 18.15 18.25
C GLY A 387 -17.60 16.82 18.94
N ALA A 388 -18.27 15.72 18.61
CA ALA A 388 -17.94 14.39 19.14
C ALA A 388 -16.72 13.76 18.42
N TYR A 389 -16.23 14.35 17.35
CA TYR A 389 -15.11 13.89 16.53
C TYR A 389 -14.29 15.10 16.04
N VAL A 390 -13.10 14.85 15.51
CA VAL A 390 -12.27 15.87 14.84
C VAL A 390 -12.05 15.44 13.40
N MET A 391 -12.55 16.22 12.44
CA MET A 391 -12.25 16.04 11.02
C MET A 391 -11.64 17.34 10.49
N LYS A 392 -10.47 17.22 9.87
CA LYS A 392 -9.69 18.35 9.33
C LYS A 392 -9.40 18.18 7.84
N ASN A 393 -9.26 16.94 7.37
CA ASN A 393 -9.05 16.60 5.96
C ASN A 393 -9.89 15.37 5.57
N GLY A 394 -9.99 15.08 4.28
CA GLY A 394 -10.84 14.00 3.75
C GLY A 394 -10.13 12.65 3.63
N SER A 395 -8.81 12.69 3.55
CA SER A 395 -7.95 11.52 3.32
C SER A 395 -7.58 10.78 4.61
N GLY A 396 -7.54 11.46 5.75
CA GLY A 396 -6.99 10.87 6.96
C GLY A 396 -5.46 10.81 6.98
N LEU A 397 -4.79 11.56 6.09
CA LEU A 397 -3.33 11.69 6.12
C LEU A 397 -2.91 12.51 7.35
N ASN A 398 -1.76 12.12 7.93
CA ASN A 398 -1.09 12.75 9.07
C ASN A 398 -1.96 12.84 10.34
N ASP A 399 -1.41 13.45 11.39
CA ASP A 399 -2.06 13.50 12.68
C ASP A 399 -3.03 14.69 12.79
N ALA A 400 -4.18 14.57 12.11
CA ALA A 400 -5.15 15.66 12.00
C ALA A 400 -6.59 15.28 12.40
N ASN A 401 -6.96 14.01 12.31
CA ASN A 401 -8.34 13.55 12.50
C ASN A 401 -8.47 12.67 13.74
N ARG A 402 -9.64 12.69 14.38
CA ARG A 402 -9.99 11.86 15.55
C ARG A 402 -11.40 11.33 15.42
N PHE A 403 -11.55 10.01 15.44
CA PHE A 403 -12.83 9.31 15.45
C PHE A 403 -12.78 8.14 16.43
N SER A 404 -13.93 7.76 16.97
CA SER A 404 -14.04 6.54 17.79
C SER A 404 -14.48 5.35 16.94
N ALA A 405 -14.17 4.13 17.41
CA ALA A 405 -14.62 2.91 16.75
C ALA A 405 -16.15 2.83 16.69
N ARG A 406 -16.86 3.32 17.73
CA ARG A 406 -18.33 3.41 17.74
C ARG A 406 -18.84 4.30 16.63
N GLN A 407 -18.25 5.47 16.41
CA GLN A 407 -18.68 6.40 15.36
C GLN A 407 -18.54 5.80 13.97
N LEU A 408 -17.44 5.09 13.70
CA LEU A 408 -17.25 4.40 12.43
C LEU A 408 -18.24 3.25 12.24
N VAL A 409 -18.55 2.47 13.28
CA VAL A 409 -19.59 1.42 13.20
C VAL A 409 -20.98 2.02 13.01
N THR A 410 -21.31 3.14 13.67
CA THR A 410 -22.56 3.89 13.43
C THR A 410 -22.68 4.30 11.96
N LEU A 411 -21.60 4.83 11.36
CA LEU A 411 -21.56 5.16 9.94
C LEU A 411 -21.74 3.94 9.03
N LEU A 412 -21.02 2.84 9.30
CA LEU A 412 -21.15 1.62 8.52
C LEU A 412 -22.57 1.05 8.57
N ARG A 413 -23.21 1.04 9.74
CA ARG A 413 -24.60 0.60 9.88
C ARG A 413 -25.57 1.52 9.14
N ALA A 414 -25.37 2.83 9.23
CA ALA A 414 -26.20 3.82 8.54
C ALA A 414 -26.05 3.77 7.01
N MET A 415 -24.91 3.35 6.48
CA MET A 415 -24.76 3.09 5.03
C MET A 415 -25.34 1.75 4.62
N TRP A 416 -25.24 0.73 5.49
CA TRP A 416 -25.84 -0.58 5.24
C TRP A 416 -27.36 -0.50 5.13
N SER A 417 -28.03 0.28 5.99
CA SER A 417 -29.49 0.39 6.01
C SER A 417 -30.07 1.29 4.90
N ARG A 418 -29.24 1.96 4.09
CA ARG A 418 -29.67 2.86 3.02
C ARG A 418 -29.66 2.17 1.67
N PHE A 419 -30.77 1.50 1.34
CA PHE A 419 -30.91 0.74 0.09
C PHE A 419 -30.40 1.46 -1.18
N PRO A 420 -30.64 2.77 -1.41
CA PRO A 420 -30.16 3.45 -2.63
C PRO A 420 -28.64 3.66 -2.72
N LEU A 421 -27.90 3.47 -1.61
CA LEU A 421 -26.45 3.73 -1.54
C LEU A 421 -25.67 2.50 -1.06
N GLN A 422 -26.38 1.49 -0.53
CA GLN A 422 -25.78 0.35 0.17
C GLN A 422 -24.82 -0.41 -0.74
N ALA A 423 -25.25 -0.77 -1.95
CA ALA A 423 -24.47 -1.60 -2.85
C ALA A 423 -23.19 -0.87 -3.29
N GLU A 424 -23.30 0.37 -3.71
CA GLU A 424 -22.19 1.21 -4.17
C GLU A 424 -21.18 1.44 -3.04
N TYR A 425 -21.66 1.70 -1.82
CA TYR A 425 -20.79 1.89 -0.66
C TYR A 425 -20.08 0.61 -0.24
N VAL A 426 -20.80 -0.51 -0.10
CA VAL A 426 -20.22 -1.81 0.32
C VAL A 426 -19.24 -2.35 -0.74
N THR A 427 -19.58 -2.24 -2.02
CA THR A 427 -18.72 -2.73 -3.11
C THR A 427 -17.45 -1.89 -3.30
N SER A 428 -17.48 -0.63 -2.86
CA SER A 428 -16.30 0.24 -2.86
C SER A 428 -15.16 -0.27 -1.96
N LEU A 429 -15.46 -1.01 -0.90
CA LEU A 429 -14.48 -1.43 0.09
C LEU A 429 -13.62 -2.61 -0.40
N PRO A 430 -12.29 -2.59 -0.17
CA PRO A 430 -11.39 -3.72 -0.44
C PRO A 430 -11.88 -5.06 0.13
N VAL A 431 -11.74 -6.14 -0.63
CA VAL A 431 -12.10 -7.51 -0.24
C VAL A 431 -10.85 -8.26 0.18
N ALA A 432 -10.84 -8.76 1.42
CA ALA A 432 -9.74 -9.55 1.98
C ALA A 432 -9.37 -10.72 1.07
N GLY A 433 -8.06 -10.90 0.82
CA GLY A 433 -7.53 -11.93 -0.08
C GLY A 433 -7.79 -11.74 -1.57
N ARG A 434 -8.50 -10.66 -1.99
CA ARG A 434 -8.98 -10.53 -3.38
C ARG A 434 -8.58 -9.24 -4.09
N ASP A 435 -8.77 -8.07 -3.48
CA ASP A 435 -8.49 -6.80 -4.16
C ASP A 435 -8.16 -5.62 -3.22
N GLY A 436 -7.78 -4.49 -3.82
CA GLY A 436 -7.43 -3.27 -3.10
C GLY A 436 -6.30 -3.45 -2.08
N THR A 437 -6.32 -2.63 -1.03
CA THR A 437 -5.32 -2.69 0.06
C THR A 437 -5.42 -3.92 0.95
N THR A 438 -6.43 -4.77 0.79
CA THR A 438 -6.57 -6.05 1.50
C THR A 438 -6.37 -7.26 0.60
N ARG A 439 -6.01 -7.08 -0.68
CA ARG A 439 -5.79 -8.14 -1.68
C ARG A 439 -4.90 -9.26 -1.16
N TRP A 440 -3.97 -8.92 -0.29
CA TRP A 440 -2.91 -9.79 0.20
C TRP A 440 -2.96 -10.04 1.70
N ARG A 441 -4.00 -9.52 2.37
CA ARG A 441 -4.23 -9.65 3.81
C ARG A 441 -5.33 -10.67 4.04
N MET A 442 -5.21 -11.44 5.12
CA MET A 442 -6.19 -12.46 5.54
C MET A 442 -6.48 -13.54 4.48
N ASP A 443 -5.57 -13.75 3.54
CA ASP A 443 -5.65 -14.81 2.53
C ASP A 443 -5.51 -16.19 3.19
N GLY A 444 -6.41 -17.12 2.86
CA GLY A 444 -6.48 -18.44 3.49
C GLY A 444 -7.02 -18.46 4.92
N THR A 445 -7.56 -17.35 5.44
CA THR A 445 -8.27 -17.30 6.73
C THR A 445 -9.78 -17.30 6.54
N ALA A 446 -10.56 -17.34 7.64
CA ALA A 446 -12.02 -17.23 7.57
C ALA A 446 -12.52 -15.92 6.94
N ALA A 447 -11.69 -14.88 6.89
CA ALA A 447 -12.04 -13.59 6.31
C ALA A 447 -11.82 -13.50 4.78
N ASP A 448 -11.08 -14.43 4.17
CA ASP A 448 -10.78 -14.44 2.72
C ASP A 448 -12.09 -14.44 1.90
N GLY A 449 -12.27 -13.41 1.07
CA GLY A 449 -13.46 -13.24 0.22
C GLY A 449 -14.73 -12.81 0.97
N HIS A 450 -14.74 -12.85 2.30
CA HIS A 450 -15.91 -12.58 3.14
C HIS A 450 -15.85 -11.24 3.88
N LEU A 451 -14.65 -10.69 4.10
CA LEU A 451 -14.44 -9.40 4.74
C LEU A 451 -14.20 -8.28 3.71
N ARG A 452 -14.98 -7.20 3.84
CA ARG A 452 -14.90 -5.97 3.04
C ARG A 452 -14.55 -4.79 3.94
N ALA A 453 -13.33 -4.25 3.85
CA ALA A 453 -12.90 -3.22 4.78
C ALA A 453 -11.93 -2.20 4.18
N LYS A 454 -12.05 -0.96 4.65
CA LYS A 454 -11.05 0.08 4.43
C LYS A 454 -9.92 -0.10 5.44
N THR A 455 -8.69 -0.01 4.92
CA THR A 455 -7.46 0.03 5.73
C THR A 455 -7.03 1.46 6.00
N GLY A 456 -6.26 1.66 7.06
CA GLY A 456 -5.45 2.86 7.27
C GLY A 456 -4.10 2.51 7.91
N THR A 457 -3.06 3.20 7.48
CA THR A 457 -1.70 3.08 7.99
C THR A 457 -1.06 4.46 7.96
N LEU A 458 -0.46 4.86 9.08
CA LEU A 458 0.48 5.96 9.25
C LEU A 458 1.55 5.50 10.26
N ASP A 459 2.49 6.36 10.58
CA ASP A 459 3.44 6.12 11.67
C ASP A 459 2.71 5.81 12.98
N ASN A 460 3.01 4.64 13.56
CA ASN A 460 2.41 4.15 14.81
C ASN A 460 0.86 4.12 14.84
N VAL A 461 0.20 4.16 13.67
CA VAL A 461 -1.26 4.07 13.53
C VAL A 461 -1.63 3.01 12.51
N THR A 462 -2.59 2.13 12.85
CA THR A 462 -3.22 1.24 11.88
C THR A 462 -4.71 1.08 12.16
N SER A 463 -5.50 0.94 11.11
CA SER A 463 -6.95 0.78 11.22
C SER A 463 -7.52 -0.17 10.17
N LEU A 464 -8.61 -0.83 10.54
CA LEU A 464 -9.39 -1.70 9.67
C LEU A 464 -10.87 -1.58 10.06
N SER A 465 -11.71 -1.10 9.14
CA SER A 465 -13.15 -0.92 9.40
C SER A 465 -13.98 -1.29 8.18
N GLY A 466 -15.08 -2.00 8.39
CA GLY A 466 -15.93 -2.45 7.30
C GLY A 466 -16.98 -3.47 7.71
N TYR A 467 -17.28 -4.38 6.79
CA TYR A 467 -18.27 -5.44 6.95
C TYR A 467 -17.63 -6.81 6.79
N VAL A 468 -18.25 -7.81 7.40
CA VAL A 468 -17.86 -9.21 7.22
C VAL A 468 -19.09 -10.10 7.27
N GLU A 469 -19.22 -11.00 6.29
CA GLU A 469 -20.12 -12.15 6.40
C GLU A 469 -19.41 -13.21 7.24
N THR A 470 -20.00 -13.59 8.38
CA THR A 470 -19.40 -14.58 9.27
C THR A 470 -19.72 -16.00 8.81
N ALA A 471 -18.98 -16.98 9.33
CA ALA A 471 -19.25 -18.40 9.11
C ALA A 471 -20.69 -18.79 9.51
N GLY A 472 -21.22 -18.18 10.58
CA GLY A 472 -22.63 -18.29 10.99
C GLY A 472 -23.64 -17.51 10.14
N LYS A 473 -23.24 -16.98 8.98
CA LYS A 473 -24.09 -16.25 8.03
C LYS A 473 -24.73 -14.96 8.56
N ARG A 474 -24.12 -14.36 9.57
CA ARG A 474 -24.43 -12.99 10.01
C ARG A 474 -23.57 -12.00 9.24
N THR A 475 -24.11 -10.81 8.98
CA THR A 475 -23.30 -9.68 8.52
C THR A 475 -23.00 -8.77 9.69
N LEU A 476 -21.72 -8.57 9.98
CA LEU A 476 -21.28 -7.70 11.07
C LEU A 476 -20.61 -6.46 10.49
N ALA A 477 -20.87 -5.30 11.10
CA ALA A 477 -20.06 -4.11 10.92
C ALA A 477 -19.03 -4.03 12.05
N PHE A 478 -17.80 -3.67 11.71
CA PHE A 478 -16.73 -3.56 12.69
C PHE A 478 -15.82 -2.36 12.43
N ALA A 479 -15.17 -1.90 13.49
CA ALA A 479 -14.08 -0.96 13.41
C ALA A 479 -12.99 -1.32 14.42
N ILE A 480 -11.75 -1.35 13.94
CA ILE A 480 -10.53 -1.58 14.72
C ILE A 480 -9.62 -0.38 14.46
N LEU A 481 -9.35 0.41 15.49
CA LEU A 481 -8.46 1.57 15.46
C LEU A 481 -7.32 1.32 16.46
N VAL A 482 -6.08 1.27 15.99
CA VAL A 482 -4.90 1.03 16.83
C VAL A 482 -3.93 2.21 16.66
N ASN A 483 -3.54 2.83 17.75
CA ASN A 483 -2.66 4.00 17.80
C ASN A 483 -1.55 3.77 18.83
N ASP A 484 -0.45 4.51 18.66
CA ASP A 484 0.68 4.61 19.59
C ASP A 484 1.26 3.25 20.01
N TYR A 485 1.23 2.26 19.11
CA TYR A 485 1.86 0.99 19.41
C TYR A 485 3.39 1.14 19.38
N PRO A 486 4.11 0.57 20.36
CA PRO A 486 5.56 0.45 20.28
C PRO A 486 5.95 -0.73 19.38
N GLY A 487 7.07 -0.62 18.67
CA GLY A 487 7.67 -1.75 17.94
C GLY A 487 7.13 -1.96 16.51
N ARG A 488 7.16 -3.22 16.04
CA ARG A 488 7.06 -3.55 14.60
C ARG A 488 5.65 -3.41 14.02
N HIS A 489 5.48 -2.55 13.02
CA HIS A 489 4.23 -2.36 12.26
C HIS A 489 3.60 -3.69 11.80
N ALA A 490 4.40 -4.58 11.20
CA ALA A 490 3.92 -5.85 10.68
C ALA A 490 3.27 -6.76 11.74
N GLY A 491 3.77 -6.76 12.98
CA GLY A 491 3.18 -7.55 14.07
C GLY A 491 1.79 -7.05 14.46
N VAL A 492 1.63 -5.73 14.48
CA VAL A 492 0.36 -5.06 14.78
C VAL A 492 -0.64 -5.26 13.66
N VAL A 493 -0.24 -5.12 12.40
CA VAL A 493 -1.10 -5.39 11.24
C VAL A 493 -1.57 -6.85 11.22
N ARG A 494 -0.69 -7.82 11.54
CA ARG A 494 -1.10 -9.23 11.69
C ARG A 494 -2.11 -9.44 12.81
N ALA A 495 -1.96 -8.78 13.95
CA ALA A 495 -2.94 -8.85 15.03
C ALA A 495 -4.29 -8.23 14.61
N VAL A 496 -4.30 -7.14 13.83
CA VAL A 496 -5.51 -6.57 13.23
C VAL A 496 -6.17 -7.54 12.23
N ASP A 497 -5.38 -8.22 11.40
CA ASP A 497 -5.86 -9.27 10.49
C ASP A 497 -6.44 -10.47 11.24
N ALA A 498 -5.82 -10.86 12.37
CA ALA A 498 -6.32 -11.88 13.26
C ALA A 498 -7.66 -11.50 13.89
N LEU A 499 -7.85 -10.24 14.32
CA LEU A 499 -9.16 -9.75 14.75
C LEU A 499 -10.19 -9.86 13.62
N GLY A 500 -9.86 -9.44 12.40
CA GLY A 500 -10.72 -9.61 11.22
C GLY A 500 -11.11 -11.06 10.97
N SER A 501 -10.14 -11.98 11.05
CA SER A 501 -10.36 -13.43 10.91
C SER A 501 -11.22 -14.00 12.03
N ALA A 502 -11.03 -13.58 13.28
CA ALA A 502 -11.82 -14.03 14.42
C ALA A 502 -13.29 -13.58 14.29
N ILE A 503 -13.53 -12.33 13.85
CA ILE A 503 -14.88 -11.84 13.57
C ILE A 503 -15.53 -12.68 12.46
N ALA A 504 -14.79 -12.98 11.38
CA ALA A 504 -15.27 -13.81 10.28
C ALA A 504 -15.60 -15.25 10.72
N ALA A 505 -14.80 -15.84 11.61
CA ALA A 505 -15.02 -17.20 12.13
C ALA A 505 -16.23 -17.33 13.07
N SER A 506 -16.84 -16.21 13.50
CA SER A 506 -17.99 -16.19 14.40
C SER A 506 -19.17 -17.03 13.87
N GLY A 507 -19.74 -17.87 14.74
CA GLY A 507 -20.80 -18.83 14.40
C GLY A 507 -20.34 -20.01 13.52
N GLY A 508 -19.03 -20.19 13.31
CA GLY A 508 -18.40 -21.31 12.60
C GLY A 508 -17.94 -22.43 13.51
N THR A 509 -16.67 -22.85 13.45
CA THR A 509 -16.08 -23.83 14.38
C THR A 509 -15.13 -23.14 15.37
N ARG A 510 -14.91 -23.77 16.53
CA ARG A 510 -13.90 -23.32 17.49
C ARG A 510 -12.48 -23.26 16.89
N GLU A 511 -12.16 -24.22 16.00
CA GLU A 511 -10.89 -24.25 15.27
C GLU A 511 -10.64 -22.96 14.48
N GLY A 512 -11.68 -22.34 13.92
CA GLY A 512 -11.55 -21.05 13.21
C GLY A 512 -11.17 -19.89 14.14
N LEU A 513 -11.69 -19.86 15.36
CA LEU A 513 -11.29 -18.88 16.38
C LEU A 513 -9.88 -19.14 16.89
N ASP A 514 -9.54 -20.40 17.17
CA ASP A 514 -8.21 -20.79 17.63
C ASP A 514 -7.14 -20.48 16.57
N ALA A 515 -7.44 -20.71 15.28
CA ALA A 515 -6.57 -20.33 14.16
C ALA A 515 -6.36 -18.81 14.08
N ALA A 516 -7.39 -18.00 14.35
CA ALA A 516 -7.26 -16.54 14.39
C ALA A 516 -6.40 -16.08 15.58
N VAL A 517 -6.57 -16.66 16.76
CA VAL A 517 -5.72 -16.38 17.93
C VAL A 517 -4.27 -16.80 17.66
N ALA A 518 -4.06 -17.95 17.02
CA ALA A 518 -2.74 -18.41 16.61
C ALA A 518 -2.09 -17.47 15.58
N LEU A 519 -2.85 -16.90 14.64
CA LEU A 519 -2.36 -15.92 13.68
C LEU A 519 -1.83 -14.65 14.37
N ALA A 520 -2.51 -14.18 15.43
CA ALA A 520 -2.06 -13.02 16.21
C ALA A 520 -0.76 -13.28 16.99
N ASN A 521 -0.59 -14.50 17.48
CA ASN A 521 0.48 -14.90 18.39
C ASN A 521 1.58 -15.72 17.70
N ALA A 522 1.51 -15.90 16.37
CA ALA A 522 2.47 -16.67 15.61
C ALA A 522 3.88 -16.11 15.91
N PRO A 523 4.80 -16.91 16.50
CA PRO A 523 6.14 -16.44 16.77
C PRO A 523 6.80 -16.01 15.45
N ALA A 524 7.72 -15.05 15.53
CA ALA A 524 8.70 -14.88 14.46
C ALA A 524 9.55 -16.16 14.43
N ALA A 525 9.09 -17.13 13.63
CA ALA A 525 9.70 -18.43 13.33
C ALA A 525 10.60 -19.02 14.44
N THR A 526 10.06 -19.92 15.26
CA THR A 526 10.90 -20.84 16.05
C THR A 526 10.50 -22.31 15.85
N ALA A 527 11.55 -23.11 15.60
CA ALA A 527 11.67 -24.57 15.70
C ALA A 527 10.72 -25.42 14.84
N ILE A 528 10.81 -25.26 13.52
CA ILE A 528 10.44 -26.31 12.55
C ILE A 528 11.75 -26.99 12.12
N PRO A 529 11.81 -28.33 11.96
CA PRO A 529 13.03 -29.02 11.55
C PRO A 529 13.61 -28.40 10.27
N ALA A 530 14.88 -28.01 10.36
CA ALA A 530 15.61 -27.40 9.27
C ALA A 530 15.82 -28.41 8.13
N ALA A 531 15.54 -28.01 6.90
CA ALA A 531 15.90 -28.77 5.70
C ALA A 531 17.41 -29.07 5.69
N ALA A 532 17.77 -30.27 5.21
CA ALA A 532 19.17 -30.65 5.07
C ALA A 532 19.91 -29.68 4.12
N PRO A 533 21.20 -29.38 4.32
CA PRO A 533 21.90 -28.36 3.53
C PRO A 533 21.83 -28.56 2.01
N ALA A 534 21.87 -29.82 1.53
CA ALA A 534 21.78 -30.13 0.11
C ALA A 534 20.37 -29.88 -0.47
N GLU A 535 19.32 -30.24 0.27
CA GLU A 535 17.93 -29.99 -0.11
C GLU A 535 17.63 -28.49 -0.11
N LEU A 536 18.14 -27.77 0.90
CA LEU A 536 18.04 -26.32 1.00
C LEU A 536 18.66 -25.64 -0.23
N ALA A 537 19.88 -26.03 -0.63
CA ALA A 537 20.56 -25.45 -1.80
C ALA A 537 19.78 -25.66 -3.11
N VAL A 538 19.22 -26.85 -3.34
CA VAL A 538 18.40 -27.14 -4.54
C VAL A 538 17.12 -26.31 -4.56
N ALA A 539 16.42 -26.25 -3.43
CA ALA A 539 15.17 -25.50 -3.32
C ALA A 539 15.41 -23.98 -3.46
N VAL A 540 16.43 -23.44 -2.80
CA VAL A 540 16.86 -22.04 -2.93
C VAL A 540 17.20 -21.71 -4.39
N GLY A 541 17.98 -22.55 -5.07
CA GLY A 541 18.31 -22.36 -6.49
C GLY A 541 17.08 -22.35 -7.40
N THR A 542 16.09 -23.21 -7.12
CA THR A 542 14.82 -23.27 -7.85
C THR A 542 14.02 -21.99 -7.69
N TYR A 543 13.83 -21.52 -6.45
CA TYR A 543 13.08 -20.30 -6.18
C TYR A 543 13.77 -19.07 -6.77
N TYR A 544 15.08 -18.92 -6.59
CA TYR A 544 15.80 -17.81 -7.20
C TYR A 544 15.82 -17.87 -8.72
N GLY A 545 15.81 -19.06 -9.34
CA GLY A 545 15.60 -19.20 -10.77
C GLY A 545 14.27 -18.58 -11.24
N LEU A 546 13.18 -18.89 -10.53
CA LEU A 546 11.85 -18.31 -10.79
C LEU A 546 11.80 -16.80 -10.53
N GLY A 547 12.38 -16.35 -9.42
CA GLY A 547 12.42 -14.95 -9.03
C GLY A 547 13.21 -14.09 -10.02
N ARG A 548 14.41 -14.53 -10.39
CA ARG A 548 15.33 -13.78 -11.27
C ARG A 548 14.91 -13.78 -12.73
N ALA A 549 14.05 -14.71 -13.15
CA ALA A 549 13.35 -14.57 -14.42
C ALA A 549 12.54 -13.25 -14.50
N GLY A 550 12.15 -12.73 -13.34
CA GLY A 550 11.41 -11.48 -13.21
C GLY A 550 10.01 -11.59 -13.82
N ASP A 551 9.38 -12.75 -13.87
CA ASP A 551 8.05 -12.85 -14.48
C ASP A 551 6.98 -12.53 -13.42
N PRO A 552 6.19 -11.44 -13.55
CA PRO A 552 5.14 -11.13 -12.58
C PRO A 552 4.09 -12.25 -12.45
N ARG A 553 3.97 -13.13 -13.46
CA ARG A 553 3.11 -14.32 -13.40
C ARG A 553 3.54 -15.32 -12.33
N ASN A 554 4.81 -15.31 -11.92
CA ASN A 554 5.34 -16.18 -10.87
C ASN A 554 4.88 -15.75 -9.47
N VAL A 555 4.49 -14.49 -9.27
CA VAL A 555 4.16 -13.92 -7.95
C VAL A 555 3.06 -14.72 -7.24
N SER A 556 2.00 -15.12 -7.95
CA SER A 556 0.89 -15.86 -7.35
C SER A 556 1.32 -17.25 -6.86
N PHE A 557 2.11 -17.96 -7.67
CA PHE A 557 2.67 -19.27 -7.32
C PHE A 557 3.64 -19.16 -6.13
N LEU A 558 4.62 -18.26 -6.22
CA LEU A 558 5.63 -18.07 -5.19
C LEU A 558 5.04 -17.61 -3.85
N ARG A 559 3.97 -16.80 -3.86
CA ARG A 559 3.23 -16.47 -2.64
C ARG A 559 2.53 -17.68 -2.02
N THR A 560 1.98 -18.55 -2.86
CA THR A 560 1.37 -19.80 -2.38
C THR A 560 2.42 -20.69 -1.75
N ALA A 561 3.59 -20.81 -2.37
CA ALA A 561 4.76 -21.47 -1.79
C ALA A 561 5.18 -20.80 -0.47
N LEU A 562 5.24 -19.47 -0.40
CA LEU A 562 5.60 -18.72 0.81
C LEU A 562 4.64 -18.97 1.98
N ARG A 563 3.34 -19.20 1.71
CA ARG A 563 2.35 -19.55 2.75
C ARG A 563 2.54 -20.98 3.26
N ALA A 564 2.84 -21.92 2.36
CA ALA A 564 3.05 -23.32 2.70
C ALA A 564 4.44 -23.58 3.32
N GLU A 565 5.41 -22.72 3.04
CA GLU A 565 6.79 -22.91 3.47
C GLU A 565 6.96 -22.64 4.96
N THR A 566 7.67 -23.54 5.62
CA THR A 566 7.83 -23.56 7.07
C THR A 566 9.29 -23.44 7.50
N ASP A 567 10.25 -23.79 6.63
CA ASP A 567 11.67 -23.58 6.90
C ASP A 567 12.02 -22.08 6.80
N PRO A 568 12.55 -21.44 7.87
CA PRO A 568 12.84 -20.01 7.88
C PRO A 568 13.79 -19.54 6.76
N ALA A 569 14.78 -20.34 6.37
CA ALA A 569 15.72 -19.98 5.30
C ALA A 569 15.06 -20.05 3.92
N LEU A 570 14.22 -21.07 3.68
CA LEU A 570 13.44 -21.15 2.43
C LEU A 570 12.39 -20.06 2.36
N ARG A 571 11.72 -19.72 3.47
CA ARG A 571 10.78 -18.59 3.52
C ARG A 571 11.44 -17.28 3.06
N LEU A 572 12.68 -17.01 3.51
CA LEU A 572 13.45 -15.85 3.04
C LEU A 572 13.74 -15.91 1.53
N ALA A 573 14.18 -17.07 1.02
CA ALA A 573 14.45 -17.24 -0.40
C ALA A 573 13.19 -17.08 -1.27
N VAL A 574 12.07 -17.67 -0.86
CA VAL A 574 10.79 -17.55 -1.56
C VAL A 574 10.28 -16.11 -1.51
N ALA A 575 10.35 -15.46 -0.34
CA ALA A 575 9.94 -14.07 -0.18
C ALA A 575 10.75 -13.12 -1.07
N GLU A 576 12.07 -13.28 -1.12
CA GLU A 576 12.90 -12.50 -2.03
C GLU A 576 12.60 -12.84 -3.49
N SER A 577 12.33 -14.11 -3.81
CA SER A 577 11.96 -14.52 -5.17
C SER A 577 10.62 -13.92 -5.61
N VAL A 578 9.66 -13.74 -4.69
CA VAL A 578 8.44 -12.97 -4.94
C VAL A 578 8.80 -11.54 -5.35
N TYR A 579 9.64 -10.85 -4.57
CA TYR A 579 10.10 -9.50 -4.88
C TYR A 579 10.84 -9.44 -6.22
N LEU A 580 11.80 -10.33 -6.47
CA LEU A 580 12.57 -10.35 -7.71
C LEU A 580 11.70 -10.61 -8.96
N SER A 581 10.58 -11.31 -8.81
CA SER A 581 9.62 -11.57 -9.89
C SER A 581 8.92 -10.30 -10.36
N ASP A 582 8.65 -9.36 -9.46
CA ASP A 582 7.97 -8.10 -9.74
C ASP A 582 8.44 -6.97 -8.79
N PRO A 583 9.68 -6.47 -8.93
CA PRO A 583 10.25 -5.52 -7.97
C PRO A 583 9.52 -4.18 -7.92
N ASP A 584 8.81 -3.81 -8.99
CA ASP A 584 8.00 -2.60 -9.09
C ASP A 584 6.57 -2.82 -8.56
N GLY A 585 6.17 -4.08 -8.34
CA GLY A 585 4.86 -4.46 -7.84
C GLY A 585 4.75 -4.31 -6.33
N GLU A 586 3.88 -3.40 -5.88
CA GLU A 586 3.54 -3.19 -4.46
C GLU A 586 3.26 -4.50 -3.71
N THR A 587 2.58 -5.43 -4.38
CA THR A 587 2.31 -6.79 -3.92
C THR A 587 3.56 -7.53 -3.47
N ALA A 588 4.57 -7.53 -4.34
CA ALA A 588 5.75 -8.35 -4.20
C ALA A 588 6.69 -7.71 -3.17
N ARG A 589 6.80 -6.37 -3.20
CA ARG A 589 7.46 -5.56 -2.18
C ARG A 589 6.91 -5.85 -0.79
N ARG A 590 5.59 -5.75 -0.61
CA ARG A 590 4.94 -5.98 0.69
C ARG A 590 5.12 -7.42 1.17
N ALA A 591 4.89 -8.41 0.29
CA ALA A 591 5.06 -9.82 0.64
C ALA A 591 6.49 -10.15 1.09
N PHE A 592 7.49 -9.52 0.47
CA PHE A 592 8.88 -9.64 0.88
C PHE A 592 9.11 -9.01 2.26
N LEU A 593 8.74 -7.73 2.44
CA LEU A 593 8.95 -7.02 3.71
C LEU A 593 8.24 -7.66 4.91
N ASP A 594 7.05 -8.24 4.69
CA ASP A 594 6.28 -8.95 5.72
C ASP A 594 6.93 -10.28 6.13
N ALA A 595 7.61 -10.94 5.20
CA ALA A 595 8.23 -12.24 5.41
C ALA A 595 9.67 -12.16 5.92
N VAL A 596 10.39 -11.06 5.66
CA VAL A 596 11.75 -10.87 6.15
C VAL A 596 11.75 -10.75 7.68
N THR A 597 12.46 -11.67 8.33
CA THR A 597 12.69 -11.68 9.78
C THR A 597 14.16 -11.41 10.08
N ALA A 598 14.44 -10.71 11.18
CA ALA A 598 15.79 -10.52 11.70
C ALA A 598 16.30 -11.77 12.46
N ASP A 599 16.28 -12.93 11.81
CA ASP A 599 16.88 -14.17 12.33
C ASP A 599 18.24 -14.41 11.66
N PRO A 600 19.37 -14.19 12.37
CA PRO A 600 20.71 -14.41 11.83
C PRO A 600 20.97 -15.86 11.43
N ARG A 601 20.27 -16.84 12.05
CA ARG A 601 20.46 -18.26 11.74
C ARG A 601 19.82 -18.64 10.41
N ALA A 602 18.58 -18.18 10.17
CA ALA A 602 17.92 -18.35 8.88
C ALA A 602 18.71 -17.69 7.75
N LEU A 603 19.19 -16.46 7.98
CA LEU A 603 19.97 -15.72 7.00
C LEU A 603 21.33 -16.39 6.72
N GLY A 604 22.05 -16.83 7.75
CA GLY A 604 23.31 -17.58 7.58
C GLY A 604 23.12 -18.90 6.82
N ARG A 605 22.03 -19.64 7.10
CA ARG A 605 21.68 -20.86 6.33
C ARG A 605 21.38 -20.57 4.86
N LEU A 606 20.62 -19.51 4.59
CA LEU A 606 20.35 -19.07 3.23
C LEU A 606 21.66 -18.71 2.50
N TRP A 607 22.53 -17.95 3.16
CA TRP A 607 23.81 -17.53 2.58
C TRP A 607 24.76 -18.70 2.31
N ALA A 608 24.74 -19.74 3.16
CA ALA A 608 25.48 -20.97 2.92
C ALA A 608 24.91 -21.79 1.75
N ALA A 609 23.61 -21.67 1.48
CA ALA A 609 22.92 -22.36 0.39
C ALA A 609 23.09 -21.66 -0.99
N VAL A 610 23.55 -20.41 -0.99
CA VAL A 610 23.75 -19.58 -2.18
C VAL A 610 25.25 -19.49 -2.50
N GLY A 611 25.62 -19.48 -3.79
CA GLY A 611 27.02 -19.45 -4.22
C GLY A 611 27.81 -18.23 -3.69
N GLN A 612 29.14 -18.35 -3.62
CA GLN A 612 30.03 -17.27 -3.15
C GLN A 612 30.01 -16.03 -4.08
N ASP A 613 29.73 -16.22 -5.37
CA ASP A 613 29.68 -15.15 -6.38
C ASP A 613 28.32 -14.44 -6.49
N GLU A 614 27.34 -14.86 -5.69
CA GLU A 614 25.97 -14.36 -5.76
C GLU A 614 25.80 -13.04 -4.96
N PRO A 615 24.90 -12.13 -5.41
CA PRO A 615 24.54 -10.93 -4.68
C PRO A 615 24.02 -11.30 -3.29
N ALA A 616 24.34 -10.48 -2.28
CA ALA A 616 23.96 -10.66 -0.89
C ALA A 616 22.43 -10.85 -0.71
N PRO A 617 21.93 -12.10 -0.62
CA PRO A 617 20.50 -12.35 -0.65
C PRO A 617 19.81 -11.71 0.54
N VAL A 618 18.58 -11.26 0.32
CA VAL A 618 17.74 -10.44 1.20
C VAL A 618 18.30 -9.04 1.44
N ILE A 619 19.58 -8.90 1.77
CA ILE A 619 20.21 -7.61 2.08
C ILE A 619 20.19 -6.67 0.86
N SER A 620 20.53 -7.16 -0.34
CA SER A 620 20.51 -6.33 -1.54
C SER A 620 19.10 -5.82 -1.86
N SER A 621 18.10 -6.69 -1.75
CA SER A 621 16.69 -6.36 -2.01
C SER A 621 16.11 -5.40 -0.97
N LEU A 622 16.47 -5.56 0.30
CA LEU A 622 16.16 -4.58 1.35
C LEU A 622 16.88 -3.25 1.10
N GLY A 623 18.11 -3.29 0.62
CA GLY A 623 18.90 -2.11 0.25
C GLY A 623 18.25 -1.30 -0.86
N ASP A 624 17.82 -1.96 -1.92
CA ASP A 624 17.11 -1.31 -3.03
C ASP A 624 15.82 -0.61 -2.53
N LEU A 625 15.01 -1.30 -1.71
CA LEU A 625 13.79 -0.71 -1.13
C LEU A 625 14.07 0.43 -0.14
N ALA A 626 15.06 0.25 0.75
CA ALA A 626 15.46 1.27 1.72
C ALA A 626 16.00 2.53 1.02
N ALA A 627 16.68 2.37 -0.10
CA ALA A 627 17.20 3.47 -0.89
C ALA A 627 16.09 4.28 -1.59
N GLU A 628 14.92 3.68 -1.81
CA GLU A 628 13.71 4.38 -2.26
C GLU A 628 12.97 5.12 -1.12
N GLY A 629 13.50 5.04 0.11
CA GLY A 629 12.93 5.62 1.33
C GLY A 629 11.89 4.73 2.02
N GLU A 630 11.89 3.42 1.75
CA GLU A 630 10.93 2.51 2.37
C GLU A 630 11.30 2.22 3.83
N GLY A 631 10.54 2.80 4.77
CA GLY A 631 10.80 2.75 6.21
C GLY A 631 10.87 1.34 6.79
N ASP A 632 10.00 0.43 6.32
CA ASP A 632 10.02 -0.98 6.77
C ASP A 632 11.32 -1.68 6.35
N ALA A 633 11.84 -1.39 5.16
CA ALA A 633 13.11 -1.97 4.68
C ALA A 633 14.30 -1.45 5.49
N LEU A 634 14.32 -0.14 5.78
CA LEU A 634 15.29 0.50 6.66
C LEU A 634 15.30 -0.12 8.06
N ALA A 635 14.12 -0.28 8.65
CA ALA A 635 13.97 -0.93 9.95
C ALA A 635 14.54 -2.36 9.93
N ARG A 636 14.28 -3.15 8.87
CA ARG A 636 14.85 -4.50 8.72
C ARG A 636 16.38 -4.50 8.62
N LEU A 637 16.98 -3.56 7.89
CA LEU A 637 18.44 -3.43 7.82
C LEU A 637 19.05 -3.10 9.19
N VAL A 638 18.44 -2.19 9.96
CA VAL A 638 18.86 -1.86 11.33
C VAL A 638 18.75 -3.08 12.25
N GLU A 639 17.68 -3.86 12.13
CA GLU A 639 17.47 -5.08 12.93
C GLU A 639 18.47 -6.20 12.62
N LEU A 640 19.02 -6.26 11.40
CA LEU A 640 20.05 -7.24 11.03
C LEU A 640 21.44 -6.89 11.56
N ALA A 641 21.66 -5.65 12.01
CA ALA A 641 22.96 -5.16 12.45
C ALA A 641 23.62 -5.99 13.58
N PRO A 642 22.93 -6.39 14.66
CA PRO A 642 23.53 -7.17 15.74
C PRO A 642 23.99 -8.57 15.31
N GLY A 643 23.30 -9.18 14.34
CA GLY A 643 23.60 -10.53 13.83
C GLY A 643 24.79 -10.58 12.87
N SER A 644 25.26 -9.42 12.40
CA SER A 644 26.27 -9.30 11.36
C SER A 644 27.72 -9.55 11.81
N GLY A 645 27.97 -9.66 13.12
CA GLY A 645 29.31 -9.85 13.69
C GLY A 645 29.85 -11.29 13.62
N GLY A 646 28.99 -12.28 13.37
CA GLY A 646 29.36 -13.70 13.31
C GLY A 646 29.73 -14.21 11.91
N ASP A 647 29.47 -13.43 10.86
CA ASP A 647 29.74 -13.76 9.46
C ASP A 647 30.30 -12.51 8.76
N GLU A 648 31.57 -12.57 8.36
CA GLU A 648 32.28 -11.43 7.77
C GLU A 648 31.68 -10.99 6.42
N ARG A 649 31.20 -11.95 5.61
CA ARG A 649 30.57 -11.67 4.31
C ARG A 649 29.24 -10.94 4.51
N LEU A 650 28.45 -11.41 5.48
CA LEU A 650 27.19 -10.78 5.87
C LEU A 650 27.40 -9.36 6.40
N GLY A 651 28.38 -9.19 7.30
CA GLY A 651 28.75 -7.90 7.89
C GLY A 651 29.25 -6.89 6.86
N ALA A 652 30.04 -7.34 5.88
CA ALA A 652 30.49 -6.49 4.79
C ALA A 652 29.32 -6.02 3.91
N ALA A 653 28.44 -6.95 3.49
CA ALA A 653 27.30 -6.60 2.65
C ALA A 653 26.31 -5.65 3.35
N LEU A 654 26.05 -5.86 4.64
CA LEU A 654 25.17 -4.98 5.41
C LEU A 654 25.78 -3.58 5.57
N ALA A 655 27.08 -3.50 5.89
CA ALA A 655 27.79 -2.24 6.03
C ALA A 655 27.77 -1.43 4.72
N GLU A 656 28.10 -2.07 3.60
CA GLU A 656 28.03 -1.42 2.30
C GLU A 656 26.60 -0.98 1.95
N THR A 657 25.59 -1.80 2.28
CA THR A 657 24.18 -1.49 2.01
C THR A 657 23.70 -0.28 2.78
N ILE A 658 23.91 -0.24 4.10
CA ILE A 658 23.50 0.88 4.94
C ILE A 658 24.26 2.17 4.57
N ALA A 659 25.53 2.08 4.17
CA ALA A 659 26.28 3.24 3.68
C ALA A 659 25.74 3.80 2.36
N ALA A 660 25.31 2.94 1.43
CA ALA A 660 24.65 3.40 0.22
C ALA A 660 23.29 4.03 0.51
N VAL A 661 22.55 3.48 1.48
CA VAL A 661 21.29 4.05 1.95
C VAL A 661 21.50 5.44 2.56
N ALA A 662 22.61 5.64 3.29
CA ALA A 662 23.00 6.95 3.81
C ALA A 662 23.28 7.99 2.70
N ALA A 663 23.64 7.54 1.48
CA ALA A 663 23.78 8.43 0.34
C ALA A 663 22.45 8.77 -0.34
N SER A 664 21.46 7.88 -0.24
CA SER A 664 20.20 7.93 -0.99
C SER A 664 19.03 8.53 -0.23
N ALA A 665 18.89 8.12 1.03
CA ALA A 665 17.76 8.37 1.90
C ALA A 665 18.28 8.67 3.32
N PRO A 666 19.14 9.71 3.45
CA PRO A 666 19.83 9.98 4.72
C PRO A 666 18.87 10.38 5.84
N GLU A 667 17.80 11.12 5.54
CA GLU A 667 16.82 11.54 6.55
C GLU A 667 16.01 10.35 7.06
N GLU A 668 15.54 9.49 6.16
CA GLU A 668 14.80 8.28 6.51
C GLU A 668 15.67 7.29 7.30
N LEU A 669 16.98 7.19 6.96
CA LEU A 669 17.93 6.39 7.74
C LEU A 669 18.09 6.93 9.17
N VAL A 670 18.20 8.25 9.35
CA VAL A 670 18.26 8.87 10.68
C VAL A 670 16.96 8.60 11.43
N GLY A 671 15.80 8.72 10.78
CA GLY A 671 14.50 8.38 11.35
C GLY A 671 14.42 6.93 11.82
N ALA A 672 14.85 5.98 10.99
CA ALA A 672 14.87 4.55 11.32
C ALA A 672 15.81 4.23 12.49
N LEU A 673 16.99 4.88 12.54
CA LEU A 673 17.91 4.76 13.68
C LEU A 673 17.29 5.33 14.97
N GLY A 674 16.56 6.45 14.87
CA GLY A 674 15.89 7.09 16.00
C GLY A 674 14.72 6.28 16.56
N ALA A 675 14.00 5.57 15.69
CA ALA A 675 12.91 4.67 16.09
C ALA A 675 13.40 3.34 16.69
N ALA A 676 14.67 2.97 16.48
CA ALA A 676 15.22 1.72 16.97
C ALA A 676 15.57 1.77 18.48
N PRO A 677 15.36 0.67 19.24
CA PRO A 677 15.77 0.60 20.63
C PRO A 677 17.30 0.69 20.77
N PRO A 678 17.83 1.22 21.90
CA PRO A 678 19.25 1.56 22.03
C PRO A 678 20.24 0.45 21.63
N PRO A 679 20.04 -0.84 21.99
CA PRO A 679 20.97 -1.90 21.59
C PRO A 679 21.04 -2.15 20.08
N LEU A 680 19.89 -2.04 19.37
CA LEU A 680 19.86 -2.17 17.91
C LEU A 680 20.47 -0.94 17.25
N GLN A 681 20.18 0.23 17.80
CA GLN A 681 20.72 1.49 17.34
C GLN A 681 22.26 1.50 17.41
N ASP A 682 22.86 1.10 18.53
CA ASP A 682 24.33 1.06 18.68
C ASP A 682 24.97 0.10 17.68
N ALA A 683 24.40 -1.10 17.50
CA ALA A 683 24.88 -2.07 16.53
C ALA A 683 24.80 -1.52 15.09
N ALA A 684 23.69 -0.88 14.72
CA ALA A 684 23.50 -0.29 13.40
C ALA A 684 24.43 0.90 13.15
N ILE A 685 24.66 1.76 14.14
CA ILE A 685 25.64 2.86 14.05
C ILE A 685 27.04 2.30 13.79
N ALA A 686 27.43 1.22 14.48
CA ALA A 686 28.72 0.58 14.25
C ALA A 686 28.85 -0.01 12.83
N VAL A 687 27.78 -0.64 12.31
CA VAL A 687 27.74 -1.15 10.93
C VAL A 687 27.83 -0.01 9.90
N LEU A 688 27.06 1.06 10.10
CA LEU A 688 27.05 2.25 9.25
C LEU A 688 28.44 2.90 9.21
N ALA A 689 29.08 3.10 10.37
CA ALA A 689 30.43 3.66 10.44
C ALA A 689 31.45 2.80 9.65
N ARG A 690 31.39 1.46 9.77
CA ARG A 690 32.23 0.56 8.97
C ARG A 690 31.99 0.69 7.46
N GLY A 691 30.74 0.92 7.06
CA GLY A 691 30.36 1.11 5.66
C GLY A 691 30.85 2.43 5.10
N LEU A 692 30.64 3.53 5.83
CA LEU A 692 31.09 4.87 5.44
C LEU A 692 32.62 4.96 5.36
N ALA A 693 33.35 4.30 6.27
CA ALA A 693 34.81 4.20 6.20
C ALA A 693 35.32 3.41 4.97
N ARG A 694 34.45 2.70 4.24
CA ARG A 694 34.77 1.99 2.99
C ARG A 694 34.26 2.73 1.74
N ALA A 695 33.24 3.57 1.89
CA ALA A 695 32.59 4.30 0.80
C ALA A 695 32.15 5.69 1.28
N GLU A 696 32.97 6.71 1.01
CA GLU A 696 32.77 8.10 1.46
C GLU A 696 31.53 8.78 0.84
N GLU A 697 30.94 8.20 -0.21
CA GLU A 697 29.81 8.76 -0.96
C GLU A 697 28.57 9.06 -0.09
N GLY A 698 28.35 8.30 1.00
CA GLY A 698 27.22 8.48 1.91
C GLY A 698 27.46 9.42 3.09
N GLU A 699 28.71 9.80 3.37
CA GLU A 699 29.04 10.56 4.58
C GLU A 699 28.56 12.02 4.49
N LYS A 700 28.77 12.67 3.34
CA LYS A 700 28.38 14.06 3.14
C LYS A 700 26.85 14.24 3.16
N PRO A 701 26.04 13.47 2.39
CA PRO A 701 24.58 13.58 2.45
C PRO A 701 24.03 13.33 3.85
N LEU A 702 24.57 12.33 4.57
CA LEU A 702 24.15 12.04 5.93
C LEU A 702 24.47 13.18 6.91
N ARG A 703 25.64 13.82 6.81
CA ARG A 703 25.97 14.99 7.63
C ARG A 703 25.05 16.18 7.34
N GLU A 704 24.73 16.41 6.08
CA GLU A 704 23.80 17.48 5.67
C GLU A 704 22.40 17.22 6.23
N ALA A 705 21.91 15.98 6.16
CA ALA A 705 20.64 15.57 6.75
C ALA A 705 20.62 15.70 8.28
N LEU A 706 21.68 15.25 8.97
CA LEU A 706 21.81 15.39 10.44
C LEU A 706 21.77 16.86 10.87
N LYS A 707 22.40 17.75 10.10
CA LYS A 707 22.36 19.18 10.35
C LYS A 707 20.95 19.74 10.13
N ALA A 708 20.34 19.46 8.97
CA ALA A 708 19.00 19.94 8.63
C ALA A 708 17.95 19.46 9.64
N LEU A 709 17.99 18.20 10.05
CA LEU A 709 17.13 17.65 11.11
C LEU A 709 17.47 18.25 12.48
N GLY A 710 18.75 18.42 12.78
CA GLY A 710 19.22 19.01 14.04
C GLY A 710 18.81 20.47 14.25
N ASP A 711 18.51 21.21 13.19
CA ASP A 711 17.98 22.58 13.26
C ASP A 711 16.45 22.60 13.55
N LYS A 712 15.76 21.46 13.39
CA LYS A 712 14.32 21.33 13.69
C LYS A 712 14.08 21.14 15.21
N PRO A 713 13.00 21.72 15.78
CA PRO A 713 12.59 21.46 17.16
C PRO A 713 11.97 20.05 17.32
N GLY A 714 11.92 19.54 18.55
CA GLY A 714 11.31 18.22 18.87
C GLY A 714 12.29 17.05 18.92
N ASP A 715 11.74 15.84 19.08
CA ASP A 715 12.50 14.62 19.37
C ASP A 715 13.43 14.22 18.23
N ALA A 716 12.99 14.38 16.98
CA ALA A 716 13.80 14.10 15.80
C ALA A 716 15.07 14.98 15.73
N GLY A 717 14.93 16.29 16.01
CA GLY A 717 16.08 17.20 16.06
C GLY A 717 16.99 16.95 17.26
N ALA A 718 16.44 16.59 18.41
CA ALA A 718 17.24 16.17 19.57
C ALA A 718 18.04 14.90 19.28
N PHE A 719 17.42 13.91 18.62
CA PHE A 719 18.07 12.68 18.21
C PHE A 719 19.20 12.94 17.19
N ALA A 720 18.94 13.74 16.16
CA ALA A 720 19.95 14.08 15.15
C ALA A 720 21.20 14.74 15.77
N ARG A 721 21.00 15.69 16.71
CA ARG A 721 22.11 16.33 17.46
C ARG A 721 22.89 15.33 18.32
N ALA A 722 22.21 14.34 18.91
CA ALA A 722 22.86 13.30 19.72
C ALA A 722 23.57 12.22 18.87
N LEU A 723 23.08 11.96 17.66
CA LEU A 723 23.64 10.95 16.75
C LEU A 723 24.96 11.41 16.11
N ALA A 724 25.08 12.68 15.74
CA ALA A 724 26.29 13.23 15.11
C ALA A 724 27.61 12.90 15.86
N PRO A 725 27.78 13.20 17.16
CA PRO A 725 29.00 12.88 17.88
C PRO A 725 29.23 11.37 18.07
N ARG A 726 28.15 10.57 18.15
CA ARG A 726 28.25 9.10 18.24
C ARG A 726 28.77 8.50 16.94
N LEU A 727 28.28 8.99 15.80
CA LEU A 727 28.74 8.55 14.48
C LEU A 727 30.22 8.92 14.27
N GLU A 728 30.64 10.13 14.64
CA GLU A 728 32.05 10.53 14.56
C GLU A 728 32.95 9.65 15.44
N ALA A 729 32.53 9.34 16.68
CA ALA A 729 33.28 8.45 17.55
C ALA A 729 33.40 7.04 16.97
N ALA A 730 32.32 6.51 16.37
CA ALA A 730 32.31 5.21 15.72
C ALA A 730 33.21 5.15 14.48
N LEU A 731 33.23 6.21 13.65
CA LEU A 731 34.12 6.33 12.50
C LEU A 731 35.59 6.31 12.93
N ARG A 732 35.97 7.13 13.93
CA ARG A 732 37.34 7.17 14.46
C ARG A 732 37.78 5.83 15.06
N ALA A 733 36.88 5.12 15.75
CA ALA A 733 37.15 3.79 16.29
C ALA A 733 37.38 2.75 15.18
N GLY A 734 36.65 2.86 14.07
CA GLY A 734 36.84 2.03 12.88
C GLY A 734 38.20 2.24 12.20
N ASP A 735 38.65 3.49 12.11
CA ASP A 735 39.96 3.83 11.56
C ASP A 735 41.13 3.34 12.44
N ALA A 736 40.99 3.43 13.77
CA ALA A 736 41.98 2.90 14.71
C ALA A 736 42.12 1.36 14.63
N ALA A 737 41.03 0.64 14.39
CA ALA A 737 41.05 -0.82 14.21
C ALA A 737 41.76 -1.27 12.92
N ARG A 738 41.80 -0.43 11.87
CA ARG A 738 42.55 -0.67 10.63
C ARG A 738 44.06 -0.42 10.75
N ALA A 739 44.49 0.39 11.73
CA ALA A 739 45.88 0.77 11.93
C ALA A 739 46.67 -0.19 12.84
N ALA A 740 46.03 -1.21 13.42
CA ALA A 740 46.70 -2.21 14.26
C ALA A 740 47.46 -3.25 13.40
N PRO A 741 48.77 -3.48 13.60
CA PRO A 741 49.51 -4.47 12.84
C PRO A 741 49.08 -5.90 13.21
N ALA A 742 48.91 -6.76 12.20
CA ALA A 742 48.62 -8.17 12.38
C ALA A 742 49.77 -8.86 13.16
N LEU A 743 49.49 -9.33 14.37
CA LEU A 743 50.42 -10.15 15.14
C LEU A 743 50.51 -11.53 14.48
N LEU A 744 51.69 -11.86 13.96
CA LEU A 744 52.05 -13.20 13.48
C LEU A 744 51.88 -14.24 14.61
N PRO A 745 51.45 -15.47 14.31
CA PRO A 745 51.31 -16.50 15.33
C PRO A 745 52.70 -16.93 15.83
N ALA A 746 52.90 -16.85 17.15
CA ALA A 746 54.10 -17.36 17.81
C ALA A 746 54.13 -18.89 17.74
N SER A 747 55.30 -19.39 17.37
CA SER A 747 55.71 -20.78 17.21
C SER A 747 55.37 -21.68 18.41
N THR A 748 54.87 -22.87 18.08
CA THR A 748 54.66 -24.02 18.96
C THR A 748 55.92 -24.41 19.73
N THR A 749 55.85 -24.41 21.06
CA THR A 749 56.79 -25.13 21.95
C THR A 749 56.17 -26.47 22.36
N ALA A 750 56.97 -27.53 22.23
CA ALA A 750 56.62 -28.93 22.49
C ALA A 750 56.32 -29.23 23.98
N PRO A 751 55.56 -30.30 24.29
CA PRO A 751 55.21 -30.64 25.67
C PRO A 751 56.34 -31.40 26.38
N ALA A 752 56.62 -31.01 27.63
CA ALA A 752 57.53 -31.71 28.53
C ALA A 752 56.86 -32.97 29.11
N GLN A 753 57.62 -34.07 29.10
CA GLN A 753 57.25 -35.37 29.67
C GLN A 753 57.24 -35.33 31.21
N SER A 754 56.24 -35.98 31.83
CA SER A 754 56.25 -36.30 33.27
C SER A 754 57.23 -37.44 33.58
N PRO A 755 57.98 -37.38 34.70
CA PRO A 755 58.80 -38.50 35.14
C PRO A 755 57.98 -39.49 35.99
N ALA A 756 58.34 -40.76 35.87
CA ALA A 756 57.80 -41.86 36.66
C ALA A 756 58.17 -41.75 38.15
N ARG A 757 57.28 -42.36 38.96
CA ARG A 757 57.20 -42.39 40.42
C ARG A 757 58.47 -42.81 41.18
N ARG A 758 58.63 -42.27 42.39
CA ARG A 758 58.57 -43.07 43.63
C ARG A 758 57.66 -42.39 44.63
#